data_AF-A0A916CXS5-F1
#
_entry.id   AF-A0A916CXS5-F1
#
_cell.length_a   1.000
_cell.length_b   1.000
_cell.length_c   1.000
_cell.angle_alpha   90.00
_cell.angle_beta   90.00
_cell.angle_gamma   90.00
#
_symmetry.space_group_name_H-M   'P 1'
#
loop_
_entity.id
_entity.type
_entity.pdbx_description
1 polymer ?
#
loop_
_entity_poly.entity_id
_entity_poly.type
_entity_poly.pdbx_seq_one_letter_code
_entity_poly.pdbx_strand_id
1 'polypeptide(L)'
;MDETPKTPPLALHRRDFLRLGAGAGLSLAFLRIGADAGTASAAGDAGLPAPAHRPASVPVYDAWEDVYRSEWRWDRVSWGSHTNQCFPGGCSFRVFSRDGIVWREEQTASTDSVGPAYPDFNPQGCQKGCGFHHALASPDRVLHPLRRVGERGEGRWQRISWEEALTTVADAILDAHEKSGPQSVVVDAPHIHAGSVALSGIHRLAWVLGALVTDLNVAIGDDLKGIFHTFGTMQLGYSADNFIDAELIVLTNSNLSYTGPPMYHFLSEARYNGSEIVLLAPDYNPTALVSDVHVPLRPGTDAAFWLAVCQVLVSEGLVDANFVREQTDLPLLVRSDTGRYLRASEVDGGREDQLYFFDEVSNAIARAPRGTLHFEGRPALDGRYRVRLADAGEVEVRPVMALLREKLDREHTPERASATSGVGAELIRSLARKIARKRTCCYIGFTSAKQFHGDLHERSLLLAMALTGNWGKPGTGFNCFLVPIEHVAVMMKLEYPVSRGGLLPLFLEALKIKAELWWKDPEITDALVQAELMSRETKRLGVVPPVFFFYHHAGYAKLWDRKEWSDPSVPRSFGEAIRESVSRGWWDSQQARPGPETPPKVLVLMAHNPLRRERSGRSLYVEELFPKLDLILAIETRMSSSAAFADIVLPAAWYYEKEDTTITFGMNRAMALIQEAVPPRGEAKPEWEIFAALSRKITERARERGLSWYRDAS
;
A
#
# COMPACT_ATOMS: atom_id res chain seq x y z
N MET A 1 -3.78 66.38 3.98
CA MET A 1 -3.99 66.09 2.54
C MET A 1 -2.75 65.34 2.09
N ASP A 2 -2.95 64.05 1.84
CA ASP A 2 -2.15 63.07 1.11
C ASP A 2 -0.63 63.19 1.07
N GLU A 3 0.03 62.39 1.92
CA GLU A 3 1.31 61.75 1.60
C GLU A 3 1.13 60.23 1.73
N THR A 4 1.11 59.54 0.59
CA THR A 4 1.17 58.08 0.49
C THR A 4 2.63 57.62 0.43
N PRO A 5 3.08 56.64 1.22
CA PRO A 5 4.42 56.08 1.09
C PRO A 5 4.49 55.12 -0.11
N LYS A 6 5.42 55.37 -1.03
CA LYS A 6 5.75 54.48 -2.15
C LYS A 6 6.55 53.27 -1.65
N THR A 7 6.02 52.06 -1.84
CA THR A 7 6.73 50.79 -1.71
C THR A 7 7.75 50.60 -2.85
N PRO A 8 8.96 50.07 -2.61
CA PRO A 8 9.92 49.78 -3.67
C PRO A 8 9.56 48.49 -4.42
N PRO A 9 9.98 48.34 -5.70
CA PRO A 9 9.65 47.18 -6.51
C PRO A 9 10.42 45.93 -6.04
N LEU A 10 9.71 44.80 -5.92
CA LEU A 10 10.29 43.48 -5.71
C LEU A 10 11.21 43.10 -6.88
N ALA A 11 12.52 43.12 -6.64
CA ALA A 11 13.50 42.54 -7.56
C ALA A 11 13.48 41.00 -7.41
N LEU A 12 12.82 40.32 -8.33
CA LEU A 12 12.87 38.85 -8.44
C LEU A 12 14.28 38.42 -8.87
N HIS A 13 14.98 37.68 -8.02
CA HIS A 13 16.28 37.11 -8.38
C HIS A 13 16.10 35.96 -9.39
N ARG A 14 17.08 35.80 -10.29
CA ARG A 14 17.12 34.76 -11.35
C ARG A 14 16.88 33.33 -10.83
N ARG A 15 17.15 33.07 -9.55
CA ARG A 15 16.92 31.78 -8.87
C ARG A 15 15.45 31.55 -8.50
N ASP A 16 14.70 32.61 -8.20
CA ASP A 16 13.26 32.55 -7.90
C ASP A 16 12.42 32.43 -9.18
N PHE A 17 12.89 33.04 -10.28
CA PHE A 17 12.32 32.83 -11.61
C PHE A 17 12.46 31.37 -12.07
N LEU A 18 13.57 30.69 -11.75
CA LEU A 18 13.76 29.28 -12.10
C LEU A 18 12.92 28.33 -11.23
N ARG A 19 12.65 28.68 -9.96
CA ARG A 19 11.73 27.93 -9.09
C ARG A 19 10.27 28.09 -9.51
N LEU A 20 9.86 29.29 -9.93
CA LEU A 20 8.53 29.52 -10.53
C LEU A 20 8.41 28.91 -11.93
N GLY A 21 9.50 28.89 -12.71
CA GLY A 21 9.55 28.30 -14.05
C GLY A 21 9.48 26.77 -14.05
N ALA A 22 10.00 26.09 -13.03
CA ALA A 22 9.87 24.64 -12.90
C ALA A 22 8.42 24.20 -12.65
N GLY A 23 7.59 25.05 -12.02
CA GLY A 23 6.15 24.83 -11.87
C GLY A 23 5.30 25.19 -13.10
N ALA A 24 5.85 25.97 -14.04
CA ALA A 24 5.16 26.40 -15.26
C ALA A 24 5.58 25.64 -16.53
N GLY A 25 6.68 24.87 -16.48
CA GLY A 25 7.19 24.06 -17.59
C GLY A 25 6.31 22.86 -17.98
N LEU A 26 5.37 22.43 -17.13
CA LEU A 26 4.38 21.40 -17.46
C LEU A 26 3.17 21.93 -18.25
N SER A 27 3.01 23.25 -18.37
CA SER A 27 1.82 23.87 -18.97
C SER A 27 1.92 24.07 -20.48
N LEU A 28 3.09 23.91 -21.09
CA LEU A 28 3.33 24.23 -22.51
C LEU A 28 3.57 23.02 -23.43
N ALA A 29 3.54 21.79 -22.91
CA ALA A 29 3.57 20.58 -23.73
C ALA A 29 2.17 20.13 -24.23
N PHE A 30 1.09 20.82 -23.82
CA PHE A 30 -0.29 20.42 -24.08
C PHE A 30 -0.93 20.99 -25.37
N LEU A 31 -0.15 21.61 -26.28
CA LEU A 31 -0.73 22.32 -27.43
C LEU A 31 -0.40 21.77 -28.83
N ARG A 32 0.09 20.54 -28.95
CA ARG A 32 0.14 19.86 -30.26
C ARG A 32 -0.09 18.37 -30.12
N ILE A 33 -1.34 17.94 -30.29
CA ILE A 33 -1.79 16.82 -31.13
C ILE A 33 -3.30 16.97 -31.22
N GLY A 34 -3.80 17.28 -32.41
CA GLY A 34 -5.20 17.56 -32.67
C GLY A 34 -5.43 17.79 -34.15
N ALA A 35 -5.27 16.74 -34.95
CA ALA A 35 -5.85 16.60 -36.28
C ALA A 35 -5.83 15.12 -36.66
N ASP A 36 -6.90 14.41 -36.28
CA ASP A 36 -7.61 13.46 -37.14
C ASP A 36 -8.82 12.94 -36.37
N ALA A 37 -9.89 13.72 -36.48
CA ALA A 37 -11.24 13.30 -36.07
C ALA A 37 -11.84 12.47 -37.21
N GLY A 38 -11.71 11.15 -37.11
CA GLY A 38 -12.48 10.19 -37.90
C GLY A 38 -13.80 9.88 -37.19
N THR A 39 -14.90 10.17 -37.86
CA THR A 39 -16.29 9.98 -37.43
C THR A 39 -16.62 8.55 -37.00
N ALA A 40 -17.02 8.35 -35.74
CA ALA A 40 -17.64 7.11 -35.27
C ALA A 40 -19.16 7.16 -35.57
N SER A 41 -19.62 6.32 -36.49
CA SER A 41 -21.05 6.10 -36.72
C SER A 41 -21.59 5.08 -35.72
N ALA A 42 -22.76 5.36 -35.18
CA ALA A 42 -23.57 4.40 -34.43
C ALA A 42 -23.96 3.19 -35.29
N ALA A 43 -23.69 1.99 -34.79
CA ALA A 43 -24.37 0.74 -35.14
C ALA A 43 -24.69 0.10 -33.77
N GLY A 44 -25.95 -0.15 -33.40
CA GLY A 44 -26.94 -0.87 -34.19
C GLY A 44 -26.92 -2.31 -33.70
N ASP A 45 -27.72 -2.58 -32.68
CA ASP A 45 -27.88 -3.86 -32.00
C ASP A 45 -28.26 -4.96 -33.01
N ALA A 46 -27.34 -5.89 -33.27
CA ALA A 46 -27.57 -7.08 -34.08
C ALA A 46 -26.70 -8.20 -33.51
N GLY A 47 -27.34 -9.28 -33.07
CA GLY A 47 -26.71 -10.42 -32.41
C GLY A 47 -25.48 -10.91 -33.16
N LEU A 48 -24.36 -11.01 -32.44
CA LEU A 48 -23.12 -11.58 -32.95
C LEU A 48 -23.35 -13.06 -33.32
N PRO A 49 -23.10 -13.47 -34.57
CA PRO A 49 -23.14 -14.88 -34.91
C PRO A 49 -21.99 -15.61 -34.20
N ALA A 50 -22.24 -16.85 -33.77
CA ALA A 50 -21.21 -17.75 -33.26
C ALA A 50 -20.03 -17.80 -34.26
N PRO A 51 -18.77 -17.85 -33.79
CA PRO A 51 -17.61 -17.86 -34.68
C PRO A 51 -17.72 -19.05 -35.63
N ALA A 52 -17.78 -18.75 -36.92
CA ALA A 52 -17.74 -19.77 -37.96
C ALA A 52 -16.42 -20.53 -37.81
N HIS A 53 -16.52 -21.79 -37.41
CA HIS A 53 -15.40 -22.73 -37.41
C HIS A 53 -14.93 -22.87 -38.86
N ARG A 54 -13.91 -22.10 -39.27
CA ARG A 54 -13.18 -22.43 -40.49
C ARG A 54 -12.57 -23.81 -40.23
N PRO A 55 -12.79 -24.83 -41.09
CA PRO A 55 -12.05 -26.07 -40.95
C PRO A 55 -10.57 -25.71 -41.07
N ALA A 56 -9.81 -25.94 -40.00
CA ALA A 56 -8.37 -25.75 -40.01
C ALA A 56 -7.85 -26.60 -41.18
N SER A 57 -7.24 -25.95 -42.17
CA SER A 57 -6.55 -26.67 -43.24
C SER A 57 -5.54 -27.59 -42.59
N VAL A 58 -5.64 -28.90 -42.82
CA VAL A 58 -4.65 -29.87 -42.33
C VAL A 58 -3.28 -29.38 -42.80
N PRO A 59 -2.36 -29.06 -41.88
CA PRO A 59 -1.05 -28.58 -42.28
C PRO A 59 -0.39 -29.66 -43.14
N VAL A 60 0.01 -29.29 -44.36
CA VAL A 60 0.84 -30.16 -45.19
C VAL A 60 2.25 -30.09 -44.57
N TYR A 61 2.74 -31.22 -44.10
CA TYR A 61 4.09 -31.35 -43.54
C TYR A 61 5.00 -31.96 -44.60
N ASP A 62 6.06 -31.25 -44.98
CA ASP A 62 7.07 -31.74 -45.94
C ASP A 62 8.14 -32.59 -45.21
N ALA A 63 8.36 -32.33 -43.92
CA ALA A 63 9.26 -33.07 -43.04
C ALA A 63 8.66 -33.30 -41.63
N TRP A 64 9.14 -34.32 -40.90
CA TRP A 64 8.72 -34.59 -39.52
C TRP A 64 8.95 -33.42 -38.56
N GLU A 65 9.96 -32.59 -38.86
CA GLU A 65 10.27 -31.37 -38.11
C GLU A 65 9.15 -30.32 -38.22
N ASP A 66 8.35 -30.35 -39.29
CA ASP A 66 7.25 -29.40 -39.48
C ASP A 66 6.12 -29.61 -38.46
N VAL A 67 6.03 -30.79 -37.84
CA VAL A 67 5.16 -31.03 -36.69
C VAL A 67 5.56 -30.10 -35.55
N TYR A 68 6.84 -30.10 -35.15
CA TYR A 68 7.36 -29.20 -34.11
C TYR A 68 7.28 -27.72 -34.52
N ARG A 69 7.61 -27.40 -35.78
CA ARG A 69 7.46 -26.02 -36.29
C ARG A 69 6.01 -25.56 -36.33
N SER A 70 5.05 -26.47 -36.40
CA SER A 70 3.62 -26.13 -36.41
C SER A 70 3.04 -25.84 -35.04
N GLU A 71 3.68 -26.33 -33.97
CA GLU A 71 3.40 -25.93 -32.59
C GLU A 71 3.82 -24.47 -32.37
N TRP A 72 5.02 -24.09 -32.84
CA TRP A 72 5.53 -22.71 -32.74
C TRP A 72 4.95 -21.77 -33.83
N ARG A 73 3.62 -21.65 -33.87
CA ARG A 73 2.88 -20.75 -34.77
C ARG A 73 1.75 -20.03 -34.05
N TRP A 74 1.49 -18.81 -34.45
CA TRP A 74 0.43 -17.96 -33.92
C TRP A 74 -0.11 -17.03 -35.01
N ASP A 75 -1.31 -16.51 -34.79
CA ASP A 75 -1.97 -15.57 -35.70
C ASP A 75 -1.73 -14.12 -35.27
N ARG A 76 -1.63 -13.88 -33.96
CA ARG A 76 -1.46 -12.54 -33.38
C ARG A 76 -0.55 -12.59 -32.17
N VAL A 77 0.20 -11.50 -31.99
CA VAL A 77 0.95 -11.20 -30.77
C VAL A 77 0.47 -9.87 -30.22
N SER A 78 0.11 -9.83 -28.94
CA SER A 78 -0.26 -8.59 -28.24
C SER A 78 0.64 -8.36 -27.03
N TRP A 79 0.57 -7.16 -26.46
CA TRP A 79 1.16 -6.89 -25.14
C TRP A 79 0.28 -7.46 -24.04
N GLY A 80 0.91 -8.07 -23.06
CA GLY A 80 0.24 -8.61 -21.89
C GLY A 80 1.05 -8.42 -20.62
N SER A 81 0.34 -8.53 -19.51
CA SER A 81 0.86 -8.66 -18.17
C SER A 81 -0.24 -9.21 -17.27
N HIS A 82 -0.02 -9.19 -15.96
CA HIS A 82 -0.91 -9.76 -14.97
C HIS A 82 -1.16 -8.72 -13.87
N THR A 83 -2.42 -8.37 -13.63
CA THR A 83 -2.75 -7.37 -12.60
C THR A 83 -2.90 -7.96 -11.21
N ASN A 84 -2.75 -9.29 -11.04
CA ASN A 84 -2.64 -9.86 -9.71
C ASN A 84 -1.53 -9.12 -8.97
N GLN A 85 -1.83 -8.64 -7.76
CA GLN A 85 -0.81 -8.10 -6.88
C GLN A 85 0.26 -9.14 -6.59
N CYS A 86 1.29 -9.10 -7.40
CA CYS A 86 2.57 -9.73 -7.20
C CYS A 86 3.56 -8.62 -6.89
N PHE A 87 4.64 -8.97 -6.22
CA PHE A 87 5.60 -8.01 -5.74
C PHE A 87 6.92 -8.20 -6.50
N PRO A 88 7.48 -7.14 -7.11
CA PRO A 88 6.94 -5.79 -7.27
C PRO A 88 5.89 -5.61 -8.38
N GLY A 89 5.55 -6.65 -9.15
CA GLY A 89 4.61 -6.53 -10.28
C GLY A 89 5.25 -5.96 -11.54
N GLY A 90 4.46 -5.64 -12.56
CA GLY A 90 4.93 -4.89 -13.75
C GLY A 90 5.74 -5.67 -14.80
N CYS A 91 5.73 -7.00 -14.80
CA CYS A 91 6.44 -7.80 -15.81
C CYS A 91 5.75 -7.72 -17.17
N SER A 92 6.49 -7.40 -18.23
CA SER A 92 5.93 -7.31 -19.60
C SER A 92 6.03 -8.63 -20.38
N PHE A 93 4.95 -9.00 -21.06
CA PHE A 93 4.83 -10.23 -21.84
C PHE A 93 4.36 -9.98 -23.28
N ARG A 94 4.82 -10.83 -24.19
CA ARG A 94 4.19 -11.10 -25.49
C ARG A 94 3.18 -12.22 -25.30
N VAL A 95 1.94 -11.97 -25.71
CA VAL A 95 0.86 -12.96 -25.63
C VAL A 95 0.57 -13.45 -27.04
N PHE A 96 0.76 -14.74 -27.26
CA PHE A 96 0.61 -15.39 -28.56
C PHE A 96 -0.76 -16.04 -28.63
N SER A 97 -1.60 -15.60 -29.57
CA SER A 97 -2.92 -16.17 -29.80
C SER A 97 -3.01 -16.82 -31.17
N ARG A 98 -3.78 -17.90 -31.23
CA ARG A 98 -4.04 -18.72 -32.41
C ARG A 98 -5.47 -19.23 -32.36
N ASP A 99 -6.17 -19.17 -33.50
CA ASP A 99 -7.55 -19.65 -33.62
C ASP A 99 -8.51 -19.05 -32.57
N GLY A 100 -8.28 -17.78 -32.21
CA GLY A 100 -9.06 -17.05 -31.20
C GLY A 100 -8.82 -17.47 -29.75
N ILE A 101 -7.77 -18.24 -29.48
CA ILE A 101 -7.39 -18.71 -28.14
C ILE A 101 -5.98 -18.21 -27.82
N VAL A 102 -5.74 -17.81 -26.55
CA VAL A 102 -4.38 -17.56 -26.07
C VAL A 102 -3.66 -18.90 -25.95
N TRP A 103 -2.62 -19.08 -26.75
CA TRP A 103 -1.82 -20.30 -26.77
C TRP A 103 -0.78 -20.30 -25.64
N ARG A 104 0.00 -19.21 -25.53
CA ARG A 104 1.01 -19.02 -24.47
C ARG A 104 1.42 -17.56 -24.34
N GLU A 105 2.21 -17.29 -23.32
CA GLU A 105 2.87 -16.01 -23.10
C GLU A 105 4.37 -16.17 -22.86
N GLU A 106 5.15 -15.15 -23.21
CA GLU A 106 6.59 -15.10 -22.98
C GLU A 106 7.03 -13.71 -22.55
N GLN A 107 8.01 -13.63 -21.66
CA GLN A 107 8.57 -12.35 -21.26
C GLN A 107 9.13 -11.59 -22.47
N THR A 108 8.96 -10.27 -22.48
CA THR A 108 9.47 -9.45 -23.57
C THR A 108 10.97 -9.22 -23.47
N ALA A 109 11.53 -9.35 -22.26
CA ALA A 109 12.94 -9.08 -21.96
C ALA A 109 13.42 -7.75 -22.55
N SER A 110 12.66 -6.68 -22.29
CA SER A 110 12.87 -5.35 -22.87
C SER A 110 12.84 -4.24 -21.81
N THR A 111 13.35 -4.52 -20.61
CA THR A 111 13.44 -3.55 -19.51
C THR A 111 14.91 -3.22 -19.26
N ASP A 112 15.33 -2.07 -19.79
CA ASP A 112 16.72 -1.64 -19.77
C ASP A 112 17.25 -1.36 -18.35
N SER A 113 18.55 -1.52 -18.19
CA SER A 113 19.29 -1.09 -16.99
C SER A 113 19.28 0.43 -16.82
N VAL A 114 19.48 0.94 -15.60
CA VAL A 114 19.76 2.38 -15.36
C VAL A 114 21.05 2.86 -16.02
N GLY A 115 21.97 1.94 -16.32
CA GLY A 115 23.27 2.26 -16.91
C GLY A 115 24.23 1.08 -16.91
N PRO A 116 25.39 1.21 -17.57
CA PRO A 116 26.31 0.08 -17.81
C PRO A 116 26.89 -0.56 -16.55
N ALA A 117 26.80 0.10 -15.39
CA ALA A 117 27.26 -0.43 -14.11
C ALA A 117 26.24 -1.35 -13.41
N TYR A 118 25.01 -1.44 -13.92
CA TYR A 118 23.93 -2.18 -13.29
C TYR A 118 23.41 -3.28 -14.22
N PRO A 119 23.05 -4.46 -13.68
CA PRO A 119 22.28 -5.45 -14.41
C PRO A 119 20.94 -4.85 -14.91
N ASP A 120 20.46 -5.34 -16.04
CA ASP A 120 19.11 -5.00 -16.49
C ASP A 120 18.06 -5.79 -15.68
N PHE A 121 16.78 -5.56 -15.95
CA PHE A 121 15.70 -6.24 -15.22
C PHE A 121 15.25 -7.50 -15.96
N ASN A 122 15.89 -7.86 -17.07
CA ASN A 122 15.44 -8.91 -17.95
C ASN A 122 15.74 -10.30 -17.37
N PRO A 123 14.91 -11.31 -17.67
CA PRO A 123 13.67 -11.24 -18.47
C PRO A 123 12.45 -10.84 -17.64
N GLN A 124 12.57 -10.63 -16.33
CA GLN A 124 11.42 -10.60 -15.39
C GLN A 124 10.56 -11.88 -15.49
N GLY A 125 9.28 -11.78 -15.13
CA GLY A 125 8.32 -12.88 -15.19
C GLY A 125 8.49 -13.88 -14.05
N CYS A 126 7.55 -14.81 -13.96
CA CYS A 126 7.60 -15.90 -13.01
C CYS A 126 6.75 -17.07 -13.51
N GLN A 127 6.88 -18.23 -12.86
CA GLN A 127 6.16 -19.45 -13.24
C GLN A 127 4.64 -19.30 -13.29
N LYS A 128 4.05 -18.37 -12.52
CA LYS A 128 2.60 -18.11 -12.55
C LYS A 128 2.21 -17.31 -13.80
N GLY A 129 3.04 -16.33 -14.16
CA GLY A 129 2.80 -15.49 -15.34
C GLY A 129 3.07 -16.24 -16.63
N CYS A 130 4.15 -17.02 -16.70
CA CYS A 130 4.51 -17.83 -17.88
C CYS A 130 3.59 -19.05 -18.11
N GLY A 131 2.63 -19.30 -17.21
CA GLY A 131 1.63 -20.37 -17.31
C GLY A 131 0.21 -19.86 -17.13
N PHE A 132 -0.03 -18.56 -17.33
CA PHE A 132 -1.31 -17.93 -17.07
C PHE A 132 -2.40 -18.32 -18.07
N HIS A 133 -2.04 -18.62 -19.33
CA HIS A 133 -3.01 -19.15 -20.32
C HIS A 133 -3.80 -20.36 -19.81
N HIS A 134 -3.25 -21.18 -18.90
CA HIS A 134 -3.99 -22.26 -18.25
C HIS A 134 -5.15 -21.77 -17.37
N ALA A 135 -5.02 -20.61 -16.72
CA ALA A 135 -6.08 -20.01 -15.93
C ALA A 135 -7.27 -19.58 -16.81
N LEU A 136 -7.00 -19.10 -18.03
CA LEU A 136 -8.05 -18.76 -19.01
C LEU A 136 -8.87 -19.98 -19.43
N ALA A 137 -8.27 -21.17 -19.39
CA ALA A 137 -8.88 -22.45 -19.71
C ALA A 137 -9.41 -23.24 -18.49
N SER A 138 -9.22 -22.71 -17.27
CA SER A 138 -9.57 -23.42 -16.04
C SER A 138 -11.07 -23.76 -15.95
N PRO A 139 -11.44 -24.95 -15.45
CA PRO A 139 -12.84 -25.31 -15.20
C PRO A 139 -13.47 -24.46 -14.08
N ASP A 140 -12.67 -23.84 -13.20
CA ASP A 140 -13.16 -22.97 -12.12
C ASP A 140 -13.63 -21.60 -12.62
N ARG A 141 -13.47 -21.33 -13.92
CA ARG A 141 -13.75 -20.02 -14.50
C ARG A 141 -15.25 -19.72 -14.51
N VAL A 142 -15.62 -18.54 -14.03
CA VAL A 142 -17.02 -18.07 -14.07
C VAL A 142 -17.27 -17.48 -15.45
N LEU A 143 -18.19 -18.09 -16.21
CA LEU A 143 -18.46 -17.70 -17.60
C LEU A 143 -19.84 -17.05 -17.79
N HIS A 144 -20.73 -17.14 -16.80
CA HIS A 144 -22.09 -16.62 -16.88
C HIS A 144 -22.51 -16.05 -15.52
N PRO A 145 -23.46 -15.10 -15.46
CA PRO A 145 -24.07 -14.72 -14.20
C PRO A 145 -24.71 -15.92 -13.51
N LEU A 146 -24.37 -16.12 -12.23
CA LEU A 146 -24.87 -17.22 -11.43
C LEU A 146 -25.68 -16.68 -10.26
N ARG A 147 -26.83 -17.30 -10.01
CA ARG A 147 -27.61 -17.14 -8.79
C ARG A 147 -27.56 -18.41 -7.96
N ARG A 148 -27.35 -18.27 -6.67
CA ARG A 148 -27.37 -19.38 -5.72
C ARG A 148 -28.75 -20.05 -5.69
N VAL A 149 -28.79 -21.38 -5.65
CA VAL A 149 -30.01 -22.19 -5.47
C VAL A 149 -29.76 -23.26 -4.40
N GLY A 150 -30.08 -22.95 -3.15
CA GLY A 150 -29.69 -23.75 -1.97
C GLY A 150 -29.04 -22.86 -0.93
N GLU A 151 -28.46 -23.39 0.14
CA GLU A 151 -27.82 -22.58 1.18
C GLU A 151 -26.48 -21.96 0.72
N ARG A 152 -26.04 -20.86 1.36
CA ARG A 152 -24.72 -20.27 1.06
C ARG A 152 -23.61 -21.30 1.34
N GLY A 153 -22.74 -21.55 0.36
CA GLY A 153 -21.68 -22.54 0.47
C GLY A 153 -22.04 -23.95 -0.04
N GLU A 154 -23.30 -24.24 -0.42
CA GLU A 154 -23.67 -25.56 -0.99
C GLU A 154 -23.13 -25.81 -2.41
N GLY A 155 -22.67 -24.76 -3.11
CA GLY A 155 -22.14 -24.88 -4.48
C GLY A 155 -23.21 -25.18 -5.54
N ARG A 156 -24.49 -24.93 -5.24
CA ARG A 156 -25.60 -25.12 -6.17
C ARG A 156 -25.98 -23.79 -6.82
N TRP A 157 -25.88 -23.74 -8.14
CA TRP A 157 -26.02 -22.52 -8.93
C TRP A 157 -27.00 -22.69 -10.08
N GLN A 158 -27.75 -21.63 -10.36
CA GLN A 158 -28.52 -21.46 -11.57
C GLN A 158 -27.89 -20.36 -12.41
N ARG A 159 -27.62 -20.66 -13.68
CA ARG A 159 -27.30 -19.64 -14.68
C ARG A 159 -28.53 -18.74 -14.87
N ILE A 160 -28.33 -17.44 -14.77
CA ILE A 160 -29.35 -16.42 -15.02
C ILE A 160 -28.84 -15.42 -16.04
N SER A 161 -29.74 -14.61 -16.59
CA SER A 161 -29.34 -13.52 -17.48
C SER A 161 -28.63 -12.40 -16.73
N TRP A 162 -27.82 -11.61 -17.46
CA TRP A 162 -27.27 -10.35 -16.93
C TRP A 162 -28.37 -9.41 -16.43
N GLU A 163 -29.50 -9.34 -17.12
CA GLU A 163 -30.63 -8.50 -16.75
C GLU A 163 -31.23 -8.87 -15.39
N GLU A 164 -31.50 -10.16 -15.17
CA GLU A 164 -31.99 -10.67 -13.89
C GLU A 164 -30.96 -10.47 -12.76
N ALA A 165 -29.67 -10.70 -13.06
CA ALA A 165 -28.60 -10.56 -12.07
C ALA A 165 -28.45 -9.10 -11.63
N LEU A 166 -28.37 -8.18 -12.59
CA LEU A 166 -28.25 -6.74 -12.32
C LEU A 166 -29.49 -6.20 -11.61
N THR A 167 -30.69 -6.65 -11.99
CA THR A 167 -31.95 -6.26 -11.31
C THR A 167 -31.95 -6.71 -9.85
N THR A 168 -31.57 -7.97 -9.59
CA THR A 168 -31.50 -8.52 -8.23
C THR A 168 -30.53 -7.71 -7.35
N VAL A 169 -29.34 -7.40 -7.88
CA VAL A 169 -28.33 -6.61 -7.16
C VAL A 169 -28.80 -5.17 -6.95
N ALA A 170 -29.35 -4.53 -7.99
CA ALA A 170 -29.83 -3.17 -7.93
C ALA A 170 -30.95 -3.01 -6.88
N ASP A 171 -31.93 -3.91 -6.89
CA ASP A 171 -33.03 -3.88 -5.92
C ASP A 171 -32.53 -4.11 -4.49
N ALA A 172 -31.56 -4.99 -4.26
CA ALA A 172 -30.97 -5.19 -2.94
C ALA A 172 -30.21 -3.96 -2.43
N ILE A 173 -29.48 -3.26 -3.30
CA ILE A 173 -28.80 -2.00 -2.96
C ILE A 173 -29.83 -0.93 -2.60
N LEU A 174 -30.88 -0.77 -3.41
CA LEU A 174 -31.94 0.21 -3.13
C LEU A 174 -32.70 -0.11 -1.83
N ASP A 175 -32.98 -1.39 -1.57
CA ASP A 175 -33.56 -1.85 -0.31
C ASP A 175 -32.67 -1.52 0.90
N ALA A 176 -31.37 -1.73 0.77
CA ALA A 176 -30.40 -1.41 1.82
C ALA A 176 -30.37 0.11 2.08
N HIS A 177 -30.37 0.92 1.02
CA HIS A 177 -30.45 2.38 1.11
C HIS A 177 -31.70 2.85 1.85
N GLU A 178 -32.88 2.34 1.49
CA GLU A 178 -34.15 2.73 2.12
C GLU A 178 -34.25 2.28 3.58
N LYS A 179 -33.82 1.05 3.89
CA LYS A 179 -34.00 0.45 5.22
C LYS A 179 -32.92 0.83 6.22
N SER A 180 -31.68 1.00 5.77
CA SER A 180 -30.51 1.09 6.66
C SER A 180 -29.49 2.16 6.23
N GLY A 181 -29.79 2.91 5.17
CA GLY A 181 -28.93 3.96 4.65
C GLY A 181 -27.77 3.42 3.79
N PRO A 182 -27.11 4.30 3.02
CA PRO A 182 -26.15 3.91 2.00
C PRO A 182 -24.89 3.21 2.57
N GLN A 183 -24.54 3.52 3.82
CA GLN A 183 -23.40 2.92 4.52
C GLN A 183 -23.61 1.42 4.86
N SER A 184 -24.83 0.90 4.71
CA SER A 184 -25.11 -0.53 4.86
C SER A 184 -24.64 -1.36 3.66
N VAL A 185 -24.23 -0.72 2.56
CA VAL A 185 -23.52 -1.34 1.45
C VAL A 185 -22.01 -1.24 1.71
N VAL A 186 -21.33 -2.37 1.81
CA VAL A 186 -19.90 -2.45 2.09
C VAL A 186 -19.17 -3.15 0.96
N VAL A 187 -18.18 -2.47 0.37
CA VAL A 187 -17.18 -3.08 -0.50
C VAL A 187 -15.99 -3.50 0.37
N ASP A 188 -15.79 -4.80 0.51
CA ASP A 188 -14.79 -5.31 1.46
C ASP A 188 -13.40 -5.39 0.81
N ALA A 189 -12.53 -4.44 1.18
CA ALA A 189 -11.10 -4.38 0.88
C ALA A 189 -10.74 -4.87 -0.54
N PRO A 190 -11.30 -4.25 -1.59
CA PRO A 190 -11.07 -4.67 -2.97
C PRO A 190 -9.60 -4.45 -3.32
N HIS A 191 -8.94 -5.50 -3.83
CA HIS A 191 -7.54 -5.41 -4.21
C HIS A 191 -7.39 -5.10 -5.71
N ILE A 192 -6.22 -4.63 -6.13
CA ILE A 192 -5.85 -4.45 -7.55
C ILE A 192 -5.88 -5.72 -8.43
N HIS A 193 -6.13 -6.94 -7.90
CA HIS A 193 -6.02 -8.17 -8.71
C HIS A 193 -6.94 -8.22 -9.94
N ALA A 194 -8.03 -7.44 -9.94
CA ALA A 194 -8.94 -7.27 -11.05
C ALA A 194 -8.42 -6.28 -12.11
N GLY A 195 -7.45 -5.42 -11.76
CA GLY A 195 -6.91 -4.39 -12.63
C GLY A 195 -7.01 -2.98 -12.05
N SER A 196 -6.20 -2.06 -12.57
CA SER A 196 -6.18 -0.65 -12.16
C SER A 196 -7.48 0.04 -12.52
N VAL A 197 -8.04 -0.30 -13.68
CA VAL A 197 -9.33 0.19 -14.13
C VAL A 197 -10.45 -0.34 -13.24
N ALA A 198 -10.41 -1.63 -12.89
CA ALA A 198 -11.39 -2.25 -12.01
C ALA A 198 -11.36 -1.65 -10.59
N LEU A 199 -10.18 -1.44 -10.02
CA LEU A 199 -10.02 -0.85 -8.69
C LEU A 199 -10.56 0.59 -8.63
N SER A 200 -10.28 1.42 -9.64
CA SER A 200 -10.87 2.75 -9.73
C SER A 200 -12.38 2.70 -9.91
N GLY A 201 -12.87 1.78 -10.75
CA GLY A 201 -14.30 1.61 -11.04
C GLY A 201 -15.12 1.27 -9.80
N ILE A 202 -14.67 0.32 -8.99
CA ILE A 202 -15.40 -0.07 -7.78
C ILE A 202 -15.43 1.05 -6.72
N HIS A 203 -14.32 1.77 -6.54
CA HIS A 203 -14.27 2.90 -5.60
C HIS A 203 -15.15 4.05 -6.08
N ARG A 204 -15.16 4.30 -7.39
CA ARG A 204 -16.06 5.30 -7.99
C ARG A 204 -17.52 4.93 -7.78
N LEU A 205 -17.89 3.68 -8.05
CA LEU A 205 -19.24 3.19 -7.82
C LEU A 205 -19.63 3.32 -6.35
N ALA A 206 -18.76 2.89 -5.42
CA ALA A 206 -19.01 2.98 -4.00
C ALA A 206 -19.21 4.44 -3.55
N TRP A 207 -18.35 5.35 -4.01
CA TRP A 207 -18.46 6.78 -3.72
C TRP A 207 -19.78 7.37 -4.18
N VAL A 208 -20.20 7.10 -5.43
CA VAL A 208 -21.47 7.61 -5.98
C VAL A 208 -22.69 7.03 -5.25
N LEU A 209 -22.60 5.79 -4.76
CA LEU A 209 -23.66 5.15 -3.98
C LEU A 209 -23.68 5.59 -2.51
N GLY A 210 -22.65 6.26 -2.01
CA GLY A 210 -22.46 6.51 -0.57
C GLY A 210 -22.13 5.25 0.24
N ALA A 211 -21.70 4.18 -0.44
CA ALA A 211 -21.28 2.92 0.17
C ALA A 211 -19.93 3.08 0.90
N LEU A 212 -19.62 2.16 1.80
CA LEU A 212 -18.33 2.12 2.49
C LEU A 212 -17.35 1.21 1.76
N VAL A 213 -16.08 1.58 1.77
CA VAL A 213 -14.97 0.72 1.34
C VAL A 213 -14.05 0.50 2.52
N THR A 214 -13.82 -0.74 2.93
CA THR A 214 -12.84 -1.02 4.00
C THR A 214 -11.42 -0.89 3.45
N ASP A 215 -10.51 -0.29 4.24
CA ASP A 215 -9.13 -0.05 3.81
C ASP A 215 -8.40 -1.35 3.45
N LEU A 216 -7.93 -1.42 2.21
CA LEU A 216 -7.25 -2.58 1.63
C LEU A 216 -5.97 -2.95 2.39
N ASN A 217 -5.07 -1.98 2.57
CA ASN A 217 -3.72 -2.24 3.06
C ASN A 217 -3.74 -2.63 4.54
N VAL A 218 -4.64 -2.01 5.32
CA VAL A 218 -4.87 -2.36 6.72
C VAL A 218 -5.49 -3.76 6.82
N ALA A 219 -6.46 -4.12 5.97
CA ALA A 219 -7.11 -5.43 6.02
C ALA A 219 -6.15 -6.59 5.68
N ILE A 220 -5.32 -6.44 4.66
CA ILE A 220 -4.32 -7.47 4.32
C ILE A 220 -3.16 -7.53 5.35
N GLY A 221 -2.92 -6.41 6.04
CA GLY A 221 -1.81 -6.23 6.97
C GLY A 221 -0.49 -6.00 6.24
N ASP A 222 -0.51 -5.09 5.26
CA ASP A 222 0.67 -4.61 4.53
C ASP A 222 0.97 -3.15 4.88
N ASP A 223 0.75 -2.78 6.14
CA ASP A 223 0.99 -1.46 6.71
C ASP A 223 2.17 -1.48 7.71
N LEU A 224 3.31 -0.94 7.28
CA LEU A 224 4.58 -0.92 8.03
C LEU A 224 4.55 0.19 9.09
N LYS A 225 3.86 -0.10 10.19
CA LYS A 225 3.52 0.85 11.26
C LYS A 225 4.75 1.43 11.96
N GLY A 226 5.81 0.64 12.14
CA GLY A 226 7.04 1.12 12.76
C GLY A 226 7.77 2.12 11.87
N ILE A 227 7.79 1.87 10.56
CA ILE A 227 8.28 2.85 9.56
C ILE A 227 7.42 4.12 9.61
N PHE A 228 6.10 3.99 9.63
CA PHE A 228 5.18 5.13 9.74
C PHE A 228 5.40 5.94 11.04
N HIS A 229 5.53 5.27 12.19
CA HIS A 229 5.77 5.92 13.48
C HIS A 229 7.14 6.62 13.55
N THR A 230 8.15 6.15 12.80
CA THR A 230 9.49 6.76 12.79
C THR A 230 9.62 7.90 11.78
N PHE A 231 9.11 7.75 10.55
CA PHE A 231 9.31 8.73 9.48
C PHE A 231 8.08 9.58 9.17
N GLY A 232 6.92 9.30 9.78
CA GLY A 232 5.64 9.94 9.46
C GLY A 232 5.02 9.50 8.13
N THR A 233 5.66 8.56 7.43
CA THR A 233 5.17 7.94 6.19
C THR A 233 5.74 6.53 6.06
N MET A 234 5.00 5.65 5.37
CA MET A 234 5.51 4.35 4.96
C MET A 234 5.80 4.27 3.46
N GLN A 235 5.47 5.31 2.68
CA GLN A 235 5.69 5.40 1.22
C GLN A 235 7.16 5.70 0.92
N LEU A 236 8.05 4.82 1.37
CA LEU A 236 9.46 4.80 1.08
C LEU A 236 9.73 3.67 0.09
N GLY A 237 10.88 3.69 -0.58
CA GLY A 237 11.26 2.55 -1.39
C GLY A 237 12.51 2.75 -2.22
N TYR A 238 12.98 1.65 -2.79
CA TYR A 238 14.08 1.60 -3.74
C TYR A 238 13.77 0.59 -4.84
N SER A 239 14.43 0.74 -5.99
CA SER A 239 14.45 -0.25 -7.06
C SER A 239 15.40 -1.41 -6.75
N ALA A 240 15.15 -2.61 -7.26
CA ALA A 240 15.92 -3.79 -6.85
C ALA A 240 17.41 -3.73 -7.23
N ASP A 241 17.74 -2.99 -8.29
CA ASP A 241 19.11 -2.66 -8.70
C ASP A 241 19.88 -1.85 -7.64
N ASN A 242 19.22 -1.21 -6.68
CA ASN A 242 19.85 -0.57 -5.51
C ASN A 242 20.61 -1.58 -4.62
N PHE A 243 20.30 -2.89 -4.71
CA PHE A 243 21.09 -3.91 -4.03
C PHE A 243 22.54 -3.97 -4.53
N ILE A 244 22.80 -3.59 -5.77
CA ILE A 244 24.15 -3.59 -6.37
C ILE A 244 25.07 -2.58 -5.70
N ASP A 245 24.51 -1.49 -5.14
CA ASP A 245 25.25 -0.45 -4.42
C ASP A 245 25.46 -0.78 -2.93
N ALA A 246 24.88 -1.87 -2.42
CA ALA A 246 24.96 -2.23 -1.01
C ALA A 246 26.20 -3.10 -0.74
N GLU A 247 26.86 -2.89 0.39
CA GLU A 247 27.96 -3.76 0.86
C GLU A 247 27.47 -4.85 1.84
N LEU A 248 26.31 -4.60 2.46
CA LEU A 248 25.57 -5.51 3.32
C LEU A 248 24.07 -5.41 2.96
N ILE A 249 23.45 -6.55 2.72
CA ILE A 249 22.01 -6.65 2.49
C ILE A 249 21.39 -7.44 3.63
N VAL A 250 20.41 -6.84 4.32
CA VAL A 250 19.70 -7.43 5.44
C VAL A 250 18.27 -7.72 5.00
N LEU A 251 17.94 -9.01 4.85
CA LEU A 251 16.59 -9.47 4.54
C LEU A 251 15.92 -9.90 5.85
N THR A 252 14.78 -9.32 6.20
CA THR A 252 14.02 -9.70 7.40
C THR A 252 12.54 -9.77 7.10
N ASN A 253 11.82 -10.66 7.81
CA ASN A 253 10.37 -10.78 7.68
C ASN A 253 9.91 -11.04 6.22
N SER A 254 10.80 -11.62 5.41
CA SER A 254 10.68 -11.71 3.95
C SER A 254 11.21 -13.04 3.39
N ASN A 255 10.76 -13.36 2.18
CA ASN A 255 11.22 -14.50 1.41
C ASN A 255 11.16 -14.17 -0.09
N LEU A 256 12.13 -13.38 -0.58
CA LEU A 256 12.17 -12.87 -1.95
C LEU A 256 12.26 -13.97 -3.02
N SER A 257 12.75 -15.17 -2.70
CA SER A 257 12.67 -16.33 -3.60
C SER A 257 11.22 -16.65 -4.00
N TYR A 258 10.29 -16.60 -3.04
CA TYR A 258 8.87 -16.86 -3.32
C TYR A 258 8.12 -15.59 -3.73
N THR A 259 8.42 -14.48 -3.06
CA THR A 259 7.61 -13.26 -3.12
C THR A 259 8.15 -12.22 -4.09
N GLY A 260 9.37 -12.36 -4.60
CA GLY A 260 9.97 -11.47 -5.59
C GLY A 260 10.80 -12.17 -6.68
N PRO A 261 10.33 -13.28 -7.28
CA PRO A 261 11.13 -14.02 -8.27
C PRO A 261 11.64 -13.19 -9.46
N PRO A 262 10.87 -12.21 -10.03
CA PRO A 262 11.38 -11.40 -11.14
C PRO A 262 12.60 -10.55 -10.77
N MET A 263 12.82 -10.29 -9.48
CA MET A 263 13.86 -9.39 -8.97
C MET A 263 14.92 -10.14 -8.16
N TYR A 264 14.76 -11.45 -7.98
CA TYR A 264 15.63 -12.25 -7.12
C TYR A 264 17.08 -12.25 -7.63
N HIS A 265 17.28 -12.14 -8.94
CA HIS A 265 18.61 -12.13 -9.55
C HIS A 265 19.49 -11.00 -9.01
N PHE A 266 18.93 -9.82 -8.70
CA PHE A 266 19.67 -8.71 -8.08
C PHE A 266 20.30 -9.08 -6.73
N LEU A 267 19.71 -10.00 -5.96
CA LEU A 267 20.35 -10.50 -4.73
C LEU A 267 21.58 -11.34 -5.07
N SER A 268 21.44 -12.32 -5.97
CA SER A 268 22.58 -13.17 -6.36
C SER A 268 23.68 -12.38 -7.06
N GLU A 269 23.32 -11.40 -7.88
CA GLU A 269 24.26 -10.55 -8.60
C GLU A 269 24.96 -9.57 -7.66
N ALA A 270 24.24 -8.96 -6.71
CA ALA A 270 24.85 -8.16 -5.65
C ALA A 270 25.86 -8.99 -4.85
N ARG A 271 25.50 -10.23 -4.49
CA ARG A 271 26.41 -11.16 -3.82
C ARG A 271 27.66 -11.46 -4.64
N TYR A 272 27.51 -11.75 -5.93
CA TYR A 272 28.66 -11.94 -6.82
C TYR A 272 29.48 -10.66 -7.00
N ASN A 273 28.85 -9.49 -6.88
CA ASN A 273 29.50 -8.17 -6.88
C ASN A 273 30.14 -7.80 -5.53
N GLY A 274 30.08 -8.68 -4.52
CA GLY A 274 30.78 -8.54 -3.24
C GLY A 274 29.92 -8.09 -2.06
N SER A 275 28.60 -7.91 -2.24
CA SER A 275 27.68 -7.67 -1.13
C SER A 275 27.60 -8.92 -0.24
N GLU A 276 27.56 -8.73 1.07
CA GLU A 276 27.23 -9.82 2.00
C GLU A 276 25.71 -9.83 2.25
N ILE A 277 25.07 -11.00 2.20
CA ILE A 277 23.62 -11.13 2.41
C ILE A 277 23.34 -11.84 3.73
N VAL A 278 22.58 -11.17 4.61
CA VAL A 278 22.14 -11.68 5.90
C VAL A 278 20.62 -11.83 5.89
N LEU A 279 20.14 -13.06 6.10
CA LEU A 279 18.72 -13.36 6.24
C LEU A 279 18.36 -13.57 7.72
N LEU A 280 17.48 -12.72 8.23
CA LEU A 280 16.81 -12.87 9.52
C LEU A 280 15.45 -13.54 9.31
N ALA A 281 15.36 -14.82 9.66
CA ALA A 281 14.14 -15.59 9.55
C ALA A 281 14.15 -16.73 10.59
N PRO A 282 13.03 -17.06 11.25
CA PRO A 282 12.99 -18.20 12.17
C PRO A 282 13.31 -19.53 11.52
N ASP A 283 12.84 -19.72 10.28
CA ASP A 283 13.08 -20.89 9.45
C ASP A 283 14.20 -20.65 8.42
N TYR A 284 14.84 -21.72 7.96
CA TYR A 284 15.77 -21.69 6.82
C TYR A 284 14.96 -21.59 5.52
N ASN A 285 14.35 -20.42 5.30
CA ASN A 285 13.41 -20.23 4.22
C ASN A 285 14.10 -20.27 2.84
N PRO A 286 13.36 -20.40 1.73
CA PRO A 286 13.92 -20.51 0.38
C PRO A 286 14.92 -19.40 -0.05
N THR A 287 14.85 -18.21 0.55
CA THR A 287 15.81 -17.13 0.29
C THR A 287 17.17 -17.36 0.99
N ALA A 288 17.22 -18.24 1.99
CA ALA A 288 18.46 -18.57 2.69
C ALA A 288 19.54 -19.15 1.76
N LEU A 289 19.14 -19.77 0.64
CA LEU A 289 20.06 -20.37 -0.34
C LEU A 289 21.00 -19.35 -1.03
N VAL A 290 20.59 -18.08 -1.14
CA VAL A 290 21.46 -17.01 -1.65
C VAL A 290 22.14 -16.22 -0.54
N SER A 291 21.77 -16.47 0.73
CA SER A 291 22.29 -15.71 1.86
C SER A 291 23.63 -16.27 2.35
N ASP A 292 24.56 -15.41 2.74
CA ASP A 292 25.84 -15.80 3.36
C ASP A 292 25.65 -16.18 4.83
N VAL A 293 24.71 -15.51 5.51
CA VAL A 293 24.40 -15.74 6.92
C VAL A 293 22.89 -15.88 7.10
N HIS A 294 22.48 -16.96 7.77
CA HIS A 294 21.14 -17.10 8.31
C HIS A 294 21.15 -16.82 9.82
N VAL A 295 20.25 -15.95 10.27
CA VAL A 295 20.03 -15.59 11.67
C VAL A 295 18.71 -16.23 12.13
N PRO A 296 18.74 -17.40 12.80
CA PRO A 296 17.55 -18.16 13.18
C PRO A 296 16.92 -17.63 14.47
N LEU A 297 16.30 -16.44 14.42
CA LEU A 297 15.63 -15.84 15.57
C LEU A 297 14.30 -16.54 15.88
N ARG A 298 13.93 -16.65 17.17
CA ARG A 298 12.60 -17.13 17.56
C ARG A 298 11.51 -16.19 17.02
N PRO A 299 10.36 -16.69 16.53
CA PRO A 299 9.29 -15.85 16.00
C PRO A 299 8.89 -14.74 16.99
N GLY A 300 8.81 -13.49 16.50
CA GLY A 300 8.38 -12.33 17.29
C GLY A 300 9.46 -11.69 18.16
N THR A 301 10.72 -12.12 18.07
CA THR A 301 11.82 -11.63 18.95
C THR A 301 12.79 -10.66 18.28
N ASP A 302 12.48 -10.18 17.07
CA ASP A 302 13.33 -9.30 16.27
C ASP A 302 13.72 -8.01 17.00
N ALA A 303 12.82 -7.41 17.78
CA ALA A 303 13.14 -6.22 18.58
C ALA A 303 14.24 -6.50 19.61
N ALA A 304 14.24 -7.67 20.27
CA ALA A 304 15.29 -8.01 21.23
C ALA A 304 16.65 -8.14 20.52
N PHE A 305 16.67 -8.73 19.33
CA PHE A 305 17.87 -8.83 18.49
C PHE A 305 18.38 -7.44 18.07
N TRP A 306 17.53 -6.60 17.48
CA TRP A 306 17.92 -5.29 16.97
C TRP A 306 18.30 -4.31 18.09
N LEU A 307 17.64 -4.35 19.25
CA LEU A 307 18.03 -3.54 20.39
C LEU A 307 19.40 -3.97 20.93
N ALA A 308 19.77 -5.26 20.88
CA ALA A 308 21.11 -5.68 21.24
C ALA A 308 22.17 -5.31 20.20
N VAL A 309 21.81 -5.28 18.91
CA VAL A 309 22.66 -4.65 17.88
C VAL A 309 22.91 -3.18 18.23
N CYS A 310 21.87 -2.42 18.56
CA CYS A 310 22.01 -1.02 19.01
C CYS A 310 22.87 -0.89 20.27
N GLN A 311 22.72 -1.79 21.26
CA GLN A 311 23.53 -1.79 22.48
C GLN A 311 25.02 -1.96 22.16
N VAL A 312 25.38 -2.87 21.26
CA VAL A 312 26.78 -3.05 20.82
C VAL A 312 27.29 -1.81 20.11
N LEU A 313 26.50 -1.23 19.19
CA LEU A 313 26.88 0.00 18.49
C LEU A 313 27.19 1.15 19.45
N VAL A 314 26.36 1.34 20.47
CA VAL A 314 26.53 2.40 21.46
C VAL A 314 27.72 2.12 22.38
N SER A 315 27.80 0.90 22.93
CA SER A 315 28.84 0.53 23.91
C SER A 315 30.25 0.46 23.32
N GLU A 316 30.38 0.10 22.04
CA GLU A 316 31.67 0.07 21.32
C GLU A 316 32.02 1.41 20.65
N GLY A 317 31.20 2.46 20.81
CA GLY A 317 31.48 3.79 20.24
C GLY A 317 31.39 3.85 18.71
N LEU A 318 30.53 3.02 18.10
CA LEU A 318 30.38 2.86 16.65
C LEU A 318 29.27 3.75 16.04
N VAL A 319 28.78 4.73 16.80
CA VAL A 319 27.67 5.60 16.38
C VAL A 319 28.16 6.73 15.46
N ASP A 320 27.49 6.93 14.33
CA ASP A 320 27.62 8.14 13.51
C ASP A 320 26.90 9.31 14.22
N ALA A 321 27.64 9.96 15.12
CA ALA A 321 27.09 11.00 15.96
C ALA A 321 26.65 12.26 15.19
N ASN A 322 27.18 12.52 13.99
CA ASN A 322 26.75 13.67 13.20
C ASN A 322 25.40 13.40 12.55
N PHE A 323 25.26 12.23 11.95
CA PHE A 323 23.99 11.80 11.38
C PHE A 323 22.89 11.74 12.44
N VAL A 324 23.18 11.16 13.60
CA VAL A 324 22.23 11.07 14.72
C VAL A 324 21.74 12.44 15.17
N ARG A 325 22.63 13.43 15.30
CA ARG A 325 22.25 14.79 15.71
C ARG A 325 21.31 15.48 14.73
N GLU A 326 21.51 15.25 13.44
CA GLU A 326 20.77 15.95 12.38
C GLU A 326 19.45 15.24 12.05
N GLN A 327 19.46 13.91 11.93
CA GLN A 327 18.39 13.15 11.28
C GLN A 327 17.36 12.56 12.25
N THR A 328 17.56 12.70 13.56
CA THR A 328 16.77 11.96 14.56
C THR A 328 16.31 12.83 15.73
N ASP A 329 15.41 12.29 16.54
CA ASP A 329 14.98 12.87 17.82
C ASP A 329 15.92 12.53 18.98
N LEU A 330 16.98 11.75 18.76
CA LEU A 330 17.93 11.34 19.78
C LEU A 330 18.63 12.51 20.53
N PRO A 331 18.91 13.69 19.95
CA PRO A 331 19.42 14.83 20.72
C PRO A 331 18.33 15.65 21.46
N LEU A 332 17.05 15.41 21.20
CA LEU A 332 15.97 16.20 21.80
C LEU A 332 15.85 15.92 23.30
N LEU A 333 15.48 16.95 24.06
CA LEU A 333 15.41 16.91 25.50
C LEU A 333 14.08 16.35 26.00
N VAL A 334 14.17 15.40 26.93
CA VAL A 334 13.06 14.82 27.68
C VAL A 334 13.17 15.25 29.13
N ARG A 335 12.05 15.65 29.73
CA ARG A 335 11.97 15.97 31.15
C ARG A 335 11.97 14.71 31.99
N SER A 336 12.80 14.68 33.03
CA SER A 336 12.98 13.48 33.88
C SER A 336 11.80 13.24 34.83
N ASP A 337 11.00 14.25 35.13
CA ASP A 337 9.84 14.17 36.03
C ASP A 337 8.58 13.61 35.35
N THR A 338 8.40 13.87 34.05
CA THR A 338 7.20 13.48 33.28
C THR A 338 7.46 12.41 32.23
N GLY A 339 8.72 12.22 31.82
CA GLY A 339 9.08 11.35 30.70
C GLY A 339 8.61 11.86 29.33
N ARG A 340 8.24 13.15 29.22
CA ARG A 340 7.80 13.79 27.97
C ARG A 340 8.87 14.74 27.44
N TYR A 341 8.83 15.01 26.14
CA TYR A 341 9.66 16.05 25.52
C TYR A 341 9.49 17.40 26.21
N LEU A 342 10.58 18.15 26.35
CA LEU A 342 10.55 19.56 26.77
C LEU A 342 10.00 20.41 25.62
N ARG A 343 8.92 21.18 25.89
CA ARG A 343 8.20 21.97 24.88
C ARG A 343 8.31 23.46 25.12
N ALA A 344 8.22 24.26 24.05
CA ALA A 344 8.29 25.72 24.17
C ALA A 344 7.13 26.31 24.97
N SER A 345 5.95 25.69 24.90
CA SER A 345 4.81 26.07 25.74
C SER A 345 5.11 26.05 27.24
N GLU A 346 6.06 25.24 27.69
CA GLU A 346 6.46 25.09 29.10
C GLU A 346 7.66 25.98 29.48
N VAL A 347 8.46 26.39 28.49
CA VAL A 347 9.69 27.18 28.68
C VAL A 347 9.43 28.67 28.52
N ASP A 348 8.73 29.07 27.47
CA ASP A 348 8.54 30.47 27.08
C ASP A 348 7.14 30.78 26.53
N GLY A 349 6.16 29.90 26.78
CA GLY A 349 4.78 30.07 26.31
C GLY A 349 4.63 29.94 24.79
N GLY A 350 5.66 29.38 24.12
CA GLY A 350 5.65 29.12 22.68
C GLY A 350 4.74 27.97 22.24
N ARG A 351 4.98 27.47 21.02
CA ARG A 351 4.20 26.38 20.43
C ARG A 351 4.38 25.06 21.19
N GLU A 352 3.33 24.25 21.25
CA GLU A 352 3.37 22.92 21.88
C GLU A 352 4.27 21.94 21.11
N ASP A 353 4.34 22.05 19.79
CA ASP A 353 5.14 21.19 18.91
C ASP A 353 6.58 21.68 18.68
N GLN A 354 6.99 22.77 19.33
CA GLN A 354 8.38 23.23 19.31
C GLN A 354 9.18 22.56 20.42
N LEU A 355 10.21 21.81 20.03
CA LEU A 355 11.09 21.04 20.93
C LEU A 355 12.46 21.69 21.06
N TYR A 356 13.27 21.21 22.02
CA TYR A 356 14.62 21.72 22.28
C TYR A 356 15.65 20.58 22.33
N PHE A 357 16.89 20.90 21.96
CA PHE A 357 18.07 20.16 22.38
C PHE A 357 18.94 21.05 23.29
N PHE A 358 19.94 20.46 23.94
CA PHE A 358 21.01 21.23 24.59
C PHE A 358 22.15 21.40 23.58
N ASP A 359 22.56 22.63 23.29
CA ASP A 359 23.66 22.92 22.38
C ASP A 359 24.97 23.07 23.16
N GLU A 360 25.95 22.22 22.88
CA GLU A 360 27.25 22.23 23.53
C GLU A 360 28.07 23.49 23.19
N VAL A 361 27.80 24.14 22.05
CA VAL A 361 28.54 25.33 21.59
C VAL A 361 28.12 26.57 22.37
N SER A 362 26.81 26.85 22.43
CA SER A 362 26.26 27.95 23.22
C SER A 362 26.15 27.62 24.72
N ASN A 363 26.31 26.35 25.09
CA ASN A 363 26.15 25.84 26.45
C ASN A 363 24.77 26.21 27.05
N ALA A 364 23.73 26.10 26.23
CA ALA A 364 22.36 26.43 26.57
C ALA A 364 21.38 25.55 25.80
N ILE A 365 20.10 25.58 26.18
CA ILE A 365 19.06 24.99 25.33
C ILE A 365 18.85 25.82 24.07
N ALA A 366 18.59 25.15 22.97
CA ALA A 366 18.27 25.78 21.70
C ALA A 366 17.03 25.11 21.09
N ARG A 367 16.20 25.92 20.41
CA ARG A 367 15.02 25.44 19.71
C ARG A 367 15.45 24.55 18.54
N ALA A 368 14.90 23.35 18.46
CA ALA A 368 15.10 22.48 17.33
C ALA A 368 14.39 23.06 16.09
N PRO A 369 15.09 23.30 14.97
CA PRO A 369 14.45 23.83 13.77
C PRO A 369 13.34 22.87 13.28
N ARG A 370 12.18 23.43 12.90
CA ARG A 370 11.03 22.65 12.41
C ARG A 370 11.00 22.57 10.88
N GLY A 371 11.36 23.65 10.21
CA GLY A 371 11.38 23.75 8.74
C GLY A 371 12.61 23.14 8.06
N THR A 372 13.61 22.68 8.82
CA THR A 372 14.85 22.07 8.31
C THR A 372 15.45 21.14 9.36
N LEU A 373 16.22 20.14 8.94
CA LEU A 373 16.99 19.29 9.85
C LEU A 373 18.36 19.89 10.18
N HIS A 374 18.86 20.81 9.36
CA HIS A 374 20.16 21.44 9.57
C HIS A 374 20.11 22.42 10.74
N PHE A 375 21.12 22.35 11.62
CA PHE A 375 21.31 23.27 12.73
C PHE A 375 22.77 23.68 12.88
N GLU A 376 23.02 24.97 13.01
CA GLU A 376 24.36 25.53 13.24
C GLU A 376 24.70 25.45 14.74
N GLY A 377 25.31 24.34 15.15
CA GLY A 377 25.76 24.11 16.52
C GLY A 377 26.08 22.64 16.75
N ARG A 378 26.10 22.21 18.02
CA ARG A 378 26.37 20.81 18.37
C ARG A 378 25.37 20.33 19.43
N PRO A 379 24.22 19.78 19.00
CA PRO A 379 23.27 19.15 19.90
C PRO A 379 23.92 18.04 20.73
N ALA A 380 23.75 18.08 22.04
CA ALA A 380 24.26 17.10 22.97
C ALA A 380 23.53 15.76 22.82
N LEU A 381 24.29 14.66 22.90
CA LEU A 381 23.76 13.29 22.88
C LEU A 381 23.85 12.61 24.25
N ASP A 382 24.40 13.29 25.24
CA ASP A 382 24.57 12.78 26.60
C ASP A 382 24.39 13.92 27.60
N GLY A 383 24.46 13.61 28.89
CA GLY A 383 24.43 14.59 29.97
C GLY A 383 23.08 14.72 30.66
N ARG A 384 23.10 15.51 31.73
CA ARG A 384 21.94 15.93 32.52
C ARG A 384 22.03 17.43 32.66
N TYR A 385 20.96 18.11 32.29
CA TYR A 385 20.90 19.56 32.26
C TYR A 385 19.73 20.05 33.10
N ARG A 386 19.80 21.29 33.58
CA ARG A 386 18.69 21.94 34.25
C ARG A 386 18.14 23.05 33.38
N VAL A 387 16.83 23.07 33.25
CA VAL A 387 16.10 24.08 32.49
C VAL A 387 15.07 24.72 33.39
N ARG A 388 15.02 26.05 33.41
CA ARG A 388 13.98 26.80 34.08
C ARG A 388 12.73 26.83 33.20
N LEU A 389 11.62 26.33 33.74
CA LEU A 389 10.29 26.42 33.16
C LEU A 389 9.66 27.78 33.49
N ALA A 390 8.68 28.20 32.69
CA ALA A 390 7.96 29.45 32.89
C ALA A 390 7.23 29.45 34.26
N ASP A 391 6.56 28.34 34.60
CA ASP A 391 5.59 28.29 35.71
C ASP A 391 5.97 27.31 36.84
N ALA A 392 7.02 26.51 36.69
CA ALA A 392 7.28 25.35 37.56
C ALA A 392 8.73 25.20 38.06
N GLY A 393 9.52 26.27 38.05
CA GLY A 393 10.90 26.25 38.56
C GLY A 393 11.87 25.51 37.62
N GLU A 394 12.96 24.96 38.17
CA GLU A 394 13.94 24.19 37.38
C GLU A 394 13.57 22.70 37.31
N VAL A 395 13.70 22.11 36.12
CA VAL A 395 13.52 20.67 35.87
C VAL A 395 14.79 20.06 35.29
N GLU A 396 15.09 18.81 35.66
CA GLU A 396 16.16 18.04 35.01
C GLU A 396 15.68 17.51 33.66
N VAL A 397 16.47 17.77 32.62
CA VAL A 397 16.24 17.29 31.26
C VAL A 397 17.45 16.52 30.75
N ARG A 398 17.19 15.58 29.86
CA ARG A 398 18.19 14.67 29.30
C ARG A 398 17.92 14.44 27.82
N PRO A 399 18.95 14.36 26.96
CA PRO A 399 18.75 13.92 25.58
C PRO A 399 18.16 12.50 25.53
N VAL A 400 17.30 12.22 24.54
CA VAL A 400 16.74 10.87 24.31
C VAL A 400 17.85 9.82 24.21
N MET A 401 18.97 10.14 23.55
CA MET A 401 20.13 9.25 23.42
C MET A 401 20.72 8.82 24.77
N ALA A 402 20.74 9.72 25.76
CA ALA A 402 21.23 9.40 27.11
C ALA A 402 20.32 8.39 27.80
N LEU A 403 19.00 8.56 27.67
CA LEU A 403 18.00 7.62 28.19
C LEU A 403 18.06 6.27 27.48
N LEU A 404 18.24 6.29 26.16
CA LEU A 404 18.38 5.10 25.33
C LEU A 404 19.60 4.28 25.74
N ARG A 405 20.77 4.91 25.88
CA ARG A 405 22.00 4.23 26.31
C ARG A 405 21.81 3.50 27.64
N GLU A 406 21.29 4.19 28.66
CA GLU A 406 21.01 3.58 29.97
C GLU A 406 20.06 2.39 29.87
N LYS A 407 19.03 2.48 29.03
CA LYS A 407 18.08 1.37 28.81
C LYS A 407 18.75 0.20 28.08
N LEU A 408 19.53 0.47 27.03
CA LEU A 408 20.23 -0.55 26.25
C LEU A 408 21.21 -1.34 27.11
N ASP A 409 22.06 -0.66 27.88
CA ASP A 409 23.04 -1.33 28.74
C ASP A 409 22.36 -2.11 29.88
N ARG A 410 21.25 -1.59 30.41
CA ARG A 410 20.50 -2.26 31.46
C ARG A 410 19.78 -3.50 30.95
N GLU A 411 19.14 -3.44 29.78
CA GLU A 411 18.09 -4.39 29.38
C GLU A 411 18.40 -5.21 28.14
N HIS A 412 19.31 -4.77 27.28
CA HIS A 412 19.45 -5.26 25.91
C HIS A 412 20.88 -5.68 25.56
N THR A 413 21.65 -6.22 26.51
CA THR A 413 22.96 -6.81 26.17
C THR A 413 22.81 -8.01 25.22
N PRO A 414 23.83 -8.33 24.39
CA PRO A 414 23.83 -9.51 23.52
C PRO A 414 23.49 -10.81 24.25
N GLU A 415 23.91 -10.99 25.50
CA GLU A 415 23.61 -12.16 26.32
C GLU A 415 22.11 -12.26 26.64
N ARG A 416 21.48 -11.14 27.03
CA ARG A 416 20.04 -11.11 27.31
C ARG A 416 19.22 -11.32 26.04
N ALA A 417 19.61 -10.67 24.95
CA ALA A 417 18.96 -10.87 23.66
C ALA A 417 19.17 -12.29 23.13
N SER A 418 20.30 -12.93 23.39
CA SER A 418 20.54 -14.33 23.05
C SER A 418 19.56 -15.26 23.77
N ALA A 419 19.33 -15.04 25.07
CA ALA A 419 18.36 -15.80 25.85
C ALA A 419 16.92 -15.64 25.31
N THR A 420 16.54 -14.44 24.87
CA THR A 420 15.20 -14.15 24.32
C THR A 420 15.04 -14.67 22.89
N SER A 421 15.94 -14.29 21.99
CA SER A 421 15.84 -14.54 20.55
C SER A 421 16.36 -15.90 20.11
N GLY A 422 17.19 -16.57 20.92
CA GLY A 422 17.88 -17.80 20.53
C GLY A 422 19.11 -17.59 19.63
N VAL A 423 19.43 -16.35 19.26
CA VAL A 423 20.60 -16.03 18.42
C VAL A 423 21.85 -15.95 19.29
N GLY A 424 22.97 -16.55 18.87
CA GLY A 424 24.23 -16.47 19.62
C GLY A 424 24.71 -15.02 19.79
N ALA A 425 25.11 -14.65 21.00
CA ALA A 425 25.54 -13.29 21.34
C ALA A 425 26.63 -12.75 20.40
N GLU A 426 27.55 -13.60 19.95
CA GLU A 426 28.63 -13.15 19.06
C GLU A 426 28.19 -12.91 17.61
N LEU A 427 27.12 -13.56 17.16
CA LEU A 427 26.52 -13.21 15.87
C LEU A 427 25.87 -11.82 15.93
N ILE A 428 25.25 -11.46 17.05
CA ILE A 428 24.71 -10.11 17.29
C ILE A 428 25.84 -9.07 17.23
N ARG A 429 26.94 -9.30 17.96
CA ARG A 429 28.10 -8.39 17.94
C ARG A 429 28.73 -8.26 16.56
N SER A 430 28.92 -9.39 15.88
CA SER A 430 29.46 -9.43 14.53
C SER A 430 28.61 -8.60 13.56
N LEU A 431 27.28 -8.77 13.60
CA LEU A 431 26.39 -8.01 12.73
C LEU A 431 26.41 -6.51 13.06
N ALA A 432 26.38 -6.12 14.34
CA ALA A 432 26.48 -4.72 14.74
C ALA A 432 27.74 -4.05 14.18
N ARG A 433 28.89 -4.71 14.34
CA ARG A 433 30.17 -4.25 13.82
C ARG A 433 30.21 -4.17 12.30
N LYS A 434 29.48 -5.03 11.59
CA LYS A 434 29.34 -4.97 10.12
C LYS A 434 28.48 -3.80 9.69
N ILE A 435 27.30 -3.62 10.29
CA ILE A 435 26.36 -2.53 9.97
C ILE A 435 27.03 -1.17 10.19
N ALA A 436 27.85 -1.02 11.24
CA ALA A 436 28.61 0.21 11.50
C ALA A 436 29.62 0.57 10.41
N ARG A 437 30.13 -0.42 9.67
CA ARG A 437 31.22 -0.24 8.70
C ARG A 437 30.80 -0.35 7.25
N LYS A 438 29.67 -0.99 6.98
CA LYS A 438 29.18 -1.30 5.64
C LYS A 438 27.96 -0.48 5.29
N ARG A 439 27.91 -0.02 4.03
CA ARG A 439 26.68 0.50 3.42
C ARG A 439 25.62 -0.59 3.42
N THR A 440 24.58 -0.39 4.22
CA THR A 440 23.58 -1.42 4.51
C THR A 440 22.23 -1.11 3.87
N CYS A 441 21.74 -2.02 3.03
CA CYS A 441 20.38 -2.02 2.51
C CYS A 441 19.53 -3.05 3.26
N CYS A 442 18.34 -2.69 3.70
CA CYS A 442 17.41 -3.60 4.36
C CYS A 442 16.18 -3.84 3.48
N TYR A 443 15.66 -5.07 3.51
CA TYR A 443 14.34 -5.40 2.98
C TYR A 443 13.49 -6.02 4.08
N ILE A 444 12.54 -5.23 4.60
CA ILE A 444 11.53 -5.62 5.58
C ILE A 444 10.29 -6.09 4.81
N GLY A 445 10.01 -7.39 4.88
CA GLY A 445 8.80 -7.94 4.29
C GLY A 445 7.57 -7.71 5.18
N PHE A 446 6.38 -7.86 4.59
CA PHE A 446 5.11 -7.64 5.28
C PHE A 446 4.77 -8.68 6.34
N THR A 447 5.63 -9.66 6.61
CA THR A 447 5.46 -10.48 7.83
C THR A 447 5.56 -9.60 9.07
N SER A 448 6.37 -8.52 9.01
CA SER A 448 6.49 -7.55 10.10
C SER A 448 5.12 -6.96 10.48
N ALA A 449 4.40 -6.39 9.51
CA ALA A 449 3.06 -5.84 9.72
C ALA A 449 2.00 -6.87 10.18
N LYS A 450 2.28 -8.16 10.03
CA LYS A 450 1.39 -9.28 10.43
C LYS A 450 1.72 -9.85 11.80
N GLN A 451 2.74 -9.30 12.48
CA GLN A 451 3.05 -9.59 13.87
C GLN A 451 2.52 -8.46 14.76
N PHE A 452 2.00 -8.82 15.94
CA PHE A 452 1.36 -7.87 16.86
C PHE A 452 2.29 -6.69 17.23
N HIS A 453 3.59 -6.96 17.41
CA HIS A 453 4.62 -5.96 17.73
C HIS A 453 5.59 -5.71 16.57
N GLY A 454 5.14 -5.89 15.32
CA GLY A 454 5.95 -5.61 14.13
C GLY A 454 6.43 -4.16 14.04
N ASP A 455 5.66 -3.23 14.59
CA ASP A 455 6.04 -1.84 14.74
C ASP A 455 7.30 -1.65 15.61
N LEU A 456 7.44 -2.43 16.69
CA LEU A 456 8.63 -2.42 17.53
C LEU A 456 9.82 -3.11 16.84
N HIS A 457 9.58 -4.16 16.05
CA HIS A 457 10.62 -4.82 15.25
C HIS A 457 11.23 -3.85 14.25
N GLU A 458 10.36 -3.20 13.46
CA GLU A 458 10.72 -2.17 12.49
C GLU A 458 11.48 -1.03 13.15
N ARG A 459 10.93 -0.40 14.19
CA ARG A 459 11.57 0.75 14.87
C ARG A 459 12.95 0.39 15.44
N SER A 460 13.13 -0.82 15.95
CA SER A 460 14.42 -1.27 16.49
C SER A 460 15.46 -1.46 15.39
N LEU A 461 15.07 -2.00 14.23
CA LEU A 461 15.94 -2.07 13.05
C LEU A 461 16.30 -0.67 12.55
N LEU A 462 15.29 0.21 12.39
CA LEU A 462 15.49 1.58 11.95
C LEU A 462 16.44 2.35 12.89
N LEU A 463 16.35 2.12 14.21
CA LEU A 463 17.28 2.68 15.17
C LEU A 463 18.72 2.23 14.92
N ALA A 464 18.96 0.94 14.63
CA ALA A 464 20.30 0.46 14.29
C ALA A 464 20.83 1.17 13.03
N MET A 465 19.97 1.36 12.02
CA MET A 465 20.32 2.06 10.79
C MET A 465 20.56 3.57 11.02
N ALA A 466 19.80 4.19 11.93
CA ALA A 466 19.97 5.58 12.36
C ALA A 466 21.35 5.79 13.00
N LEU A 467 21.69 4.92 13.95
CA LEU A 467 22.96 4.97 14.69
C LEU A 467 24.18 4.83 13.78
N THR A 468 24.03 4.27 12.59
CA THR A 468 25.12 4.06 11.63
C THR A 468 25.01 4.91 10.36
N GLY A 469 24.03 5.81 10.28
CA GLY A 469 23.82 6.66 9.11
C GLY A 469 23.46 5.89 7.82
N ASN A 470 22.72 4.78 7.92
CA ASN A 470 22.36 3.90 6.81
C ASN A 470 20.95 4.22 6.25
N TRP A 471 20.66 5.49 5.96
CA TRP A 471 19.54 5.90 5.10
C TRP A 471 19.84 7.16 4.28
N GLY A 472 19.06 7.37 3.23
CA GLY A 472 19.17 8.55 2.36
C GLY A 472 20.39 8.53 1.43
N LYS A 473 20.98 7.36 1.20
CA LYS A 473 22.20 7.17 0.39
C LYS A 473 22.01 5.98 -0.60
N PRO A 474 22.71 5.94 -1.75
CA PRO A 474 22.72 4.75 -2.62
C PRO A 474 23.11 3.49 -1.84
N GLY A 475 22.47 2.36 -2.13
CA GLY A 475 22.68 1.10 -1.39
C GLY A 475 22.08 1.09 0.03
N THR A 476 21.16 2.01 0.35
CA THR A 476 20.36 1.99 1.60
C THR A 476 18.87 1.90 1.32
N GLY A 477 18.07 1.62 2.35
CA GLY A 477 16.62 1.55 2.28
C GLY A 477 16.05 0.45 3.19
N PHE A 478 14.72 0.39 3.31
CA PHE A 478 14.05 -0.53 4.25
C PHE A 478 12.96 -1.41 3.63
N ASN A 479 12.30 -0.92 2.59
CA ASN A 479 11.15 -1.59 1.97
C ASN A 479 11.08 -1.14 0.49
N CYS A 480 10.01 -1.47 -0.22
CA CYS A 480 9.73 -0.82 -1.51
C CYS A 480 8.27 -0.37 -1.68
N PHE A 481 7.67 0.16 -0.61
CA PHE A 481 6.27 0.61 -0.60
C PHE A 481 6.04 1.96 -1.32
N LEU A 482 6.94 2.35 -2.21
CA LEU A 482 6.71 3.44 -3.15
C LEU A 482 5.85 2.90 -4.30
N VAL A 483 4.59 3.33 -4.38
CA VAL A 483 3.62 2.81 -5.36
C VAL A 483 3.03 3.97 -6.16
N PRO A 484 3.33 4.11 -7.46
CA PRO A 484 2.73 5.10 -8.33
C PRO A 484 1.28 4.73 -8.66
N ILE A 485 0.34 5.27 -7.88
CA ILE A 485 -1.11 5.01 -7.98
C ILE A 485 -1.92 6.21 -8.50
N GLU A 486 -1.27 7.25 -9.03
CA GLU A 486 -1.91 8.50 -9.43
C GLU A 486 -3.02 8.27 -10.46
N HIS A 487 -2.77 7.42 -11.46
CA HIS A 487 -3.75 7.05 -12.48
C HIS A 487 -5.01 6.41 -11.87
N VAL A 488 -4.86 5.57 -10.84
CA VAL A 488 -5.99 4.97 -10.12
C VAL A 488 -6.75 6.03 -9.33
N ALA A 489 -6.02 6.77 -8.48
CA ALA A 489 -6.60 7.73 -7.55
C ALA A 489 -7.33 8.87 -8.26
N VAL A 490 -6.79 9.35 -9.39
CA VAL A 490 -7.44 10.35 -10.23
C VAL A 490 -8.70 9.78 -10.87
N MET A 491 -8.64 8.59 -11.46
CA MET A 491 -9.78 7.99 -12.17
C MET A 491 -10.97 7.67 -11.25
N MET A 492 -10.72 7.41 -9.97
CA MET A 492 -11.79 7.28 -8.96
C MET A 492 -12.70 8.52 -8.89
N LYS A 493 -12.12 9.72 -9.10
CA LYS A 493 -12.72 11.01 -8.72
C LYS A 493 -13.10 11.91 -9.89
N LEU A 494 -12.52 11.72 -11.07
CA LEU A 494 -12.75 12.60 -12.21
C LEU A 494 -14.24 12.68 -12.59
N GLU A 495 -14.78 13.90 -12.70
CA GLU A 495 -16.13 14.11 -13.24
C GLU A 495 -16.12 14.08 -14.77
N TYR A 496 -15.04 14.57 -15.39
CA TYR A 496 -14.82 14.59 -16.83
C TYR A 496 -13.36 14.23 -17.17
N PRO A 497 -13.07 13.81 -18.41
CA PRO A 497 -11.73 13.40 -18.81
C PRO A 497 -10.67 14.49 -18.61
N VAL A 498 -9.41 14.07 -18.44
CA VAL A 498 -8.25 14.97 -18.35
C VAL A 498 -8.17 15.92 -19.55
N SER A 499 -8.45 15.41 -20.75
CA SER A 499 -8.50 16.19 -22.00
C SER A 499 -9.54 17.31 -22.02
N ARG A 500 -10.51 17.29 -21.09
CA ARG A 500 -11.52 18.34 -20.89
C ARG A 500 -11.28 19.14 -19.61
N GLY A 501 -10.08 19.04 -19.02
CA GLY A 501 -9.70 19.80 -17.83
C GLY A 501 -10.08 19.14 -16.50
N GLY A 502 -10.37 17.83 -16.47
CA GLY A 502 -10.84 17.14 -15.25
C GLY A 502 -9.91 17.23 -14.03
N LEU A 503 -8.63 17.56 -14.23
CA LEU A 503 -7.67 17.79 -13.16
C LEU A 503 -7.79 19.16 -12.50
N LEU A 504 -8.38 20.15 -13.16
CA LEU A 504 -8.43 21.53 -12.69
C LEU A 504 -9.15 21.65 -11.33
N PRO A 505 -10.32 21.04 -11.09
CA PRO A 505 -10.98 21.10 -9.78
C PRO A 505 -10.11 20.50 -8.66
N LEU A 506 -9.50 19.34 -8.91
CA LEU A 506 -8.62 18.66 -7.95
C LEU A 506 -7.39 19.52 -7.60
N PHE A 507 -6.80 20.17 -8.61
CA PHE A 507 -5.67 21.06 -8.43
C PHE A 507 -6.05 22.32 -7.62
N LEU A 508 -7.21 22.94 -7.92
CA LEU A 508 -7.70 24.10 -7.18
C LEU A 508 -8.02 23.75 -5.72
N GLU A 509 -8.57 22.57 -5.45
CA GLU A 509 -8.81 22.06 -4.10
C GLU A 509 -7.49 21.85 -3.35
N ALA A 510 -6.50 21.22 -3.98
CA ALA A 510 -5.17 21.03 -3.40
C ALA A 510 -4.49 22.37 -3.06
N LEU A 511 -4.57 23.37 -3.95
CA LEU A 511 -4.04 24.72 -3.71
C LEU A 511 -4.73 25.41 -2.53
N LYS A 512 -6.06 25.30 -2.40
CA LYS A 512 -6.81 25.89 -1.27
C LYS A 512 -6.36 25.29 0.05
N ILE A 513 -6.25 23.97 0.13
CA ILE A 513 -5.82 23.26 1.34
C ILE A 513 -4.37 23.61 1.67
N LYS A 514 -3.49 23.64 0.67
CA LYS A 514 -2.10 24.08 0.85
C LYS A 514 -2.02 25.51 1.42
N ALA A 515 -2.79 26.45 0.86
CA ALA A 515 -2.83 27.82 1.35
C ALA A 515 -3.39 27.92 2.78
N GLU A 516 -4.46 27.17 3.09
CA GLU A 516 -5.05 27.08 4.43
C GLU A 516 -4.01 26.59 5.46
N LEU A 517 -3.27 25.53 5.14
CA LEU A 517 -2.28 24.94 6.05
C LEU A 517 -1.06 25.84 6.22
N TRP A 518 -0.56 26.44 5.14
CA TRP A 518 0.57 27.38 5.23
C TRP A 518 0.21 28.60 6.09
N TRP A 519 -1.03 29.10 5.99
CA TRP A 519 -1.50 30.22 6.83
C TRP A 519 -1.50 29.87 8.32
N LYS A 520 -1.66 28.59 8.68
CA LYS A 520 -1.59 28.09 10.07
C LYS A 520 -0.15 27.78 10.51
N ASP A 521 0.67 27.30 9.59
CA ASP A 521 2.06 26.92 9.86
C ASP A 521 2.95 27.21 8.62
N PRO A 522 3.62 28.37 8.57
CA PRO A 522 4.47 28.72 7.43
C PRO A 522 5.70 27.81 7.24
N GLU A 523 6.03 27.00 8.25
CA GLU A 523 7.11 26.01 8.20
C GLU A 523 6.63 24.62 7.72
N ILE A 524 5.33 24.47 7.40
CA ILE A 524 4.79 23.20 6.93
C ILE A 524 5.44 22.75 5.62
N THR A 525 5.79 21.47 5.54
CA THR A 525 6.39 20.88 4.34
C THR A 525 5.32 20.39 3.37
N ASP A 526 5.67 20.27 2.08
CA ASP A 526 4.78 19.70 1.06
C ASP A 526 4.36 18.26 1.41
N ALA A 527 5.21 17.50 2.10
CA ALA A 527 4.89 16.15 2.55
C ALA A 527 3.74 16.13 3.58
N LEU A 528 3.74 17.06 4.54
CA LEU A 528 2.65 17.19 5.52
C LEU A 528 1.36 17.72 4.89
N VAL A 529 1.47 18.65 3.94
CA VAL A 529 0.32 19.09 3.13
C VAL A 529 -0.30 17.91 2.37
N GLN A 530 0.54 17.07 1.75
CA GLN A 530 0.08 15.88 1.05
C GLN A 530 -0.57 14.86 2.00
N ALA A 531 -0.04 14.68 3.21
CA ALA A 531 -0.64 13.79 4.21
C ALA A 531 -2.05 14.24 4.63
N GLU A 532 -2.23 15.56 4.84
CA GLU A 532 -3.54 16.13 5.17
C GLU A 532 -4.52 16.02 3.99
N LEU A 533 -4.06 16.27 2.76
CA LEU A 533 -4.84 16.05 1.55
C LEU A 533 -5.33 14.60 1.46
N MET A 534 -4.42 13.64 1.63
CA MET A 534 -4.74 12.21 1.63
C MET A 534 -5.77 11.86 2.71
N SER A 535 -5.62 12.39 3.92
CA SER A 535 -6.56 12.19 5.03
C SER A 535 -7.97 12.66 4.69
N ARG A 536 -8.12 13.90 4.19
CA ARG A 536 -9.41 14.48 3.79
C ARG A 536 -10.06 13.70 2.65
N GLU A 537 -9.27 13.34 1.63
CA GLU A 537 -9.76 12.60 0.47
C GLU A 537 -10.21 11.18 0.82
N THR A 538 -9.48 10.50 1.70
CA THR A 538 -9.85 9.15 2.19
C THR A 538 -11.23 9.17 2.85
N LYS A 539 -11.49 10.17 3.71
CA LYS A 539 -12.80 10.36 4.37
C LYS A 539 -13.91 10.63 3.37
N ARG A 540 -13.65 11.51 2.39
CA ARG A 540 -14.59 11.88 1.34
C ARG A 540 -14.99 10.70 0.44
N LEU A 541 -14.05 9.81 0.15
CA LEU A 541 -14.28 8.60 -0.66
C LEU A 541 -15.00 7.48 0.10
N GLY A 542 -15.31 7.66 1.39
CA GLY A 542 -15.95 6.61 2.19
C GLY A 542 -15.03 5.42 2.48
N VAL A 543 -13.70 5.62 2.38
CA VAL A 543 -12.72 4.60 2.76
C VAL A 543 -12.53 4.65 4.26
N VAL A 544 -12.77 3.52 4.94
CA VAL A 544 -12.85 3.43 6.39
C VAL A 544 -11.89 2.37 6.94
N PRO A 545 -11.34 2.56 8.15
CA PRO A 545 -10.56 1.52 8.81
C PRO A 545 -11.40 0.23 8.97
N PRO A 546 -10.90 -0.94 8.52
CA PRO A 546 -11.66 -2.19 8.56
C PRO A 546 -12.01 -2.64 9.98
N VAL A 547 -11.28 -2.15 10.99
CA VAL A 547 -11.47 -2.49 12.41
C VAL A 547 -12.93 -2.30 12.87
N PHE A 548 -13.60 -1.23 12.45
CA PHE A 548 -14.98 -0.95 12.89
C PHE A 548 -15.96 -1.96 12.29
N PHE A 549 -15.83 -2.24 10.99
CA PHE A 549 -16.61 -3.28 10.31
C PHE A 549 -16.41 -4.65 10.96
N PHE A 550 -15.16 -5.06 11.18
CA PHE A 550 -14.84 -6.36 11.77
C PHE A 550 -15.34 -6.48 13.21
N TYR A 551 -15.03 -5.49 14.05
CA TYR A 551 -15.34 -5.51 15.47
C TYR A 551 -16.85 -5.49 15.72
N HIS A 552 -17.59 -4.60 15.05
CA HIS A 552 -19.02 -4.43 15.29
C HIS A 552 -19.88 -5.50 14.60
N HIS A 553 -19.51 -5.91 13.39
CA HIS A 553 -20.45 -6.67 12.52
C HIS A 553 -20.01 -8.08 12.20
N ALA A 554 -18.69 -8.34 12.11
CA ALA A 554 -18.16 -9.67 11.79
C ALA A 554 -17.73 -10.48 13.02
N GLY A 555 -18.16 -10.12 14.22
CA GLY A 555 -17.97 -10.92 15.44
C GLY A 555 -16.58 -10.89 16.05
N TYR A 556 -15.67 -10.03 15.56
CA TYR A 556 -14.28 -9.98 16.03
C TYR A 556 -14.12 -9.50 17.47
N ALA A 557 -15.10 -8.78 18.03
CA ALA A 557 -15.10 -8.42 19.46
C ALA A 557 -14.93 -9.66 20.37
N LYS A 558 -15.47 -10.82 19.97
CA LYS A 558 -15.35 -12.09 20.73
C LYS A 558 -13.91 -12.62 20.80
N LEU A 559 -13.04 -12.17 19.89
CA LEU A 559 -11.63 -12.56 19.82
C LEU A 559 -10.73 -11.44 20.35
N TRP A 560 -10.94 -10.21 19.90
CA TRP A 560 -10.03 -9.09 20.19
C TRP A 560 -10.13 -8.55 21.61
N ASP A 561 -11.23 -8.80 22.33
CA ASP A 561 -11.33 -8.49 23.76
C ASP A 561 -10.83 -9.60 24.69
N ARG A 562 -10.34 -10.72 24.14
CA ARG A 562 -9.76 -11.80 24.96
C ARG A 562 -8.43 -11.34 25.54
N LYS A 563 -8.39 -11.19 26.86
CA LYS A 563 -7.19 -10.78 27.59
C LYS A 563 -6.03 -11.75 27.40
N GLU A 564 -6.32 -13.04 27.26
CA GLU A 564 -5.30 -14.10 27.08
C GLU A 564 -4.55 -13.98 25.74
N TRP A 565 -5.12 -13.26 24.77
CA TRP A 565 -4.54 -13.04 23.43
C TRP A 565 -4.06 -11.60 23.22
N SER A 566 -4.12 -10.78 24.26
CA SER A 566 -3.67 -9.39 24.23
C SER A 566 -2.28 -9.27 24.85
N ASP A 567 -1.57 -8.19 24.54
CA ASP A 567 -0.32 -7.86 25.23
C ASP A 567 -0.62 -7.59 26.72
N PRO A 568 -0.05 -8.38 27.66
CA PRO A 568 -0.32 -8.23 29.09
C PRO A 568 0.21 -6.90 29.66
N SER A 569 1.08 -6.19 28.94
CA SER A 569 1.56 -4.85 29.33
C SER A 569 0.54 -3.74 29.06
N VAL A 570 -0.46 -4.00 28.21
CA VAL A 570 -1.52 -3.05 27.89
C VAL A 570 -2.64 -3.16 28.93
N PRO A 571 -2.96 -2.09 29.69
CA PRO A 571 -3.88 -2.19 30.83
C PRO A 571 -5.36 -2.23 30.45
N ARG A 572 -5.70 -2.06 29.16
CA ARG A 572 -7.06 -1.93 28.64
C ARG A 572 -7.34 -2.97 27.55
N SER A 573 -8.61 -3.35 27.38
CA SER A 573 -9.04 -4.21 26.26
C SER A 573 -9.01 -3.46 24.93
N PHE A 574 -9.05 -4.18 23.81
CA PHE A 574 -9.14 -3.57 22.49
C PHE A 574 -10.43 -2.76 22.31
N GLY A 575 -11.56 -3.28 22.76
CA GLY A 575 -12.85 -2.61 22.76
C GLY A 575 -12.88 -1.33 23.60
N GLU A 576 -12.17 -1.29 24.73
CA GLU A 576 -11.99 -0.06 25.51
C GLU A 576 -11.19 0.98 24.73
N ALA A 577 -10.12 0.56 24.03
CA ALA A 577 -9.34 1.44 23.18
C ALA A 577 -10.17 2.00 22.01
N ILE A 578 -11.00 1.18 21.36
CA ILE A 578 -11.93 1.64 20.31
C ILE A 578 -12.86 2.72 20.87
N ARG A 579 -13.55 2.44 21.99
CA ARG A 579 -14.51 3.40 22.58
C ARG A 579 -13.84 4.71 22.97
N GLU A 580 -12.66 4.66 23.58
CA GLU A 580 -11.89 5.85 23.94
C GLU A 580 -11.47 6.65 22.70
N SER A 581 -11.00 5.97 21.65
CA SER A 581 -10.54 6.63 20.43
C SER A 581 -11.65 7.38 19.70
N VAL A 582 -12.87 6.84 19.70
CA VAL A 582 -14.06 7.52 19.15
C VAL A 582 -14.53 8.64 20.08
N SER A 583 -14.60 8.42 21.39
CA SER A 583 -15.10 9.44 22.34
C SER A 583 -14.18 10.66 22.45
N ARG A 584 -12.87 10.48 22.25
CA ARG A 584 -11.89 11.57 22.15
C ARG A 584 -11.83 12.22 20.77
N GLY A 585 -12.56 11.70 19.78
CA GLY A 585 -12.55 12.20 18.41
C GLY A 585 -11.26 11.93 17.64
N TRP A 586 -10.45 10.94 18.07
CA TRP A 586 -9.29 10.49 17.28
C TRP A 586 -9.73 9.79 16.00
N TRP A 587 -10.85 9.07 16.07
CA TRP A 587 -11.63 8.67 14.91
C TRP A 587 -12.92 9.45 14.90
N ASP A 588 -13.13 10.25 13.86
CA ASP A 588 -14.36 11.01 13.69
C ASP A 588 -15.50 10.14 13.13
N SER A 589 -16.69 10.73 13.03
CA SER A 589 -17.89 10.06 12.51
C SER A 589 -17.78 9.66 11.03
N GLN A 590 -16.84 10.22 10.26
CA GLN A 590 -16.59 9.82 8.87
C GLN A 590 -15.70 8.57 8.79
N GLN A 591 -14.91 8.27 9.81
CA GLN A 591 -14.02 7.11 9.82
C GLN A 591 -14.52 5.95 10.68
N ALA A 592 -15.19 6.23 11.80
CA ALA A 592 -15.71 5.22 12.72
C ALA A 592 -16.99 4.54 12.18
N ARG A 593 -16.88 3.90 11.01
CA ARG A 593 -18.01 3.34 10.25
C ARG A 593 -17.67 1.95 9.66
N PRO A 594 -18.68 1.08 9.44
CA PRO A 594 -20.05 1.23 9.90
C PRO A 594 -20.13 1.11 11.43
N GLY A 595 -20.88 2.01 12.06
CA GLY A 595 -21.11 1.99 13.50
C GLY A 595 -21.97 0.78 13.91
N PRO A 596 -22.07 0.48 15.22
CA PRO A 596 -22.84 -0.65 15.72
C PRO A 596 -24.33 -0.61 15.34
N GLU A 597 -24.90 0.59 15.19
CA GLU A 597 -26.32 0.81 14.85
C GLU A 597 -26.62 0.72 13.34
N THR A 598 -25.58 0.59 12.50
CA THR A 598 -25.71 0.53 11.03
C THR A 598 -25.25 -0.83 10.53
N PRO A 599 -26.11 -1.88 10.61
CA PRO A 599 -25.72 -3.21 10.19
C PRO A 599 -25.52 -3.26 8.66
N PRO A 600 -24.42 -3.86 8.17
CA PRO A 600 -24.24 -4.15 6.76
C PRO A 600 -25.38 -5.04 6.23
N LYS A 601 -25.88 -4.72 5.03
CA LYS A 601 -26.96 -5.43 4.33
C LYS A 601 -26.50 -6.01 3.01
N VAL A 602 -25.64 -5.30 2.29
CA VAL A 602 -25.05 -5.76 1.03
C VAL A 602 -23.54 -5.77 1.16
N LEU A 603 -22.93 -6.93 0.88
CA LEU A 603 -21.48 -7.08 0.82
C LEU A 603 -21.04 -7.30 -0.63
N VAL A 604 -20.11 -6.47 -1.10
CA VAL A 604 -19.54 -6.57 -2.44
C VAL A 604 -18.11 -7.09 -2.35
N LEU A 605 -17.86 -8.18 -3.06
CA LEU A 605 -16.57 -8.84 -3.17
C LEU A 605 -16.04 -8.69 -4.61
N MET A 606 -14.95 -7.95 -4.77
CA MET A 606 -14.20 -7.88 -6.03
C MET A 606 -12.72 -7.91 -5.70
N ALA A 607 -11.97 -8.83 -6.34
CA ALA A 607 -10.55 -9.03 -6.04
C ALA A 607 -10.27 -9.20 -4.53
N HIS A 608 -11.22 -9.83 -3.83
CA HIS A 608 -11.22 -10.05 -2.40
C HIS A 608 -11.75 -11.46 -2.09
N ASN A 609 -11.10 -12.17 -1.17
CA ASN A 609 -11.47 -13.53 -0.78
C ASN A 609 -11.35 -13.66 0.75
N PRO A 610 -12.35 -13.16 1.50
CA PRO A 610 -12.25 -12.97 2.94
C PRO A 610 -12.09 -14.27 3.71
N LEU A 611 -12.64 -15.39 3.20
CA LEU A 611 -12.59 -16.68 3.91
C LEU A 611 -11.18 -17.25 4.07
N ARG A 612 -10.21 -16.76 3.28
CA ARG A 612 -8.77 -17.07 3.48
C ARG A 612 -7.91 -15.86 3.81
N ARG A 613 -8.38 -14.64 3.52
CA ARG A 613 -7.61 -13.41 3.75
C ARG A 613 -7.78 -12.94 5.19
N GLU A 614 -9.03 -12.85 5.65
CA GLU A 614 -9.31 -12.34 6.98
C GLU A 614 -8.97 -13.37 8.04
N ARG A 615 -8.32 -12.92 9.10
CA ARG A 615 -7.83 -13.81 10.17
C ARG A 615 -9.05 -14.35 10.90
N SER A 616 -9.21 -15.67 10.96
CA SER A 616 -10.43 -16.33 11.41
C SER A 616 -11.68 -16.06 10.55
N GLY A 617 -11.52 -15.44 9.37
CA GLY A 617 -12.63 -15.11 8.47
C GLY A 617 -13.41 -16.35 8.02
N ARG A 618 -12.74 -17.50 7.83
CA ARG A 618 -13.39 -18.78 7.52
C ARG A 618 -14.53 -19.15 8.49
N SER A 619 -14.36 -18.85 9.77
CA SER A 619 -15.38 -19.10 10.79
C SER A 619 -16.25 -17.88 11.01
N LEU A 620 -15.64 -16.73 11.35
CA LEU A 620 -16.38 -15.54 11.74
C LEU A 620 -17.27 -14.97 10.63
N TYR A 621 -16.83 -14.96 9.37
CA TYR A 621 -17.69 -14.49 8.30
C TYR A 621 -18.89 -15.41 8.11
N VAL A 622 -18.68 -16.73 8.14
CA VAL A 622 -19.74 -17.71 7.92
C VAL A 622 -20.74 -17.74 9.06
N GLU A 623 -20.26 -17.66 10.31
CA GLU A 623 -21.08 -17.80 11.52
C GLU A 623 -21.72 -16.46 11.95
N GLU A 624 -21.01 -15.34 11.78
CA GLU A 624 -21.41 -14.06 12.39
C GLU A 624 -21.79 -12.98 11.38
N LEU A 625 -21.18 -12.95 10.19
CA LEU A 625 -21.42 -11.87 9.22
C LEU A 625 -22.46 -12.26 8.17
N PHE A 626 -22.20 -13.32 7.41
CA PHE A 626 -23.01 -13.74 6.28
C PHE A 626 -24.49 -13.90 6.66
N PRO A 627 -24.88 -14.53 7.79
CA PRO A 627 -26.29 -14.66 8.14
C PRO A 627 -27.05 -13.33 8.32
N LYS A 628 -26.34 -12.21 8.51
CA LYS A 628 -26.91 -10.86 8.68
C LYS A 628 -27.10 -10.10 7.36
N LEU A 629 -26.48 -10.57 6.28
CA LEU A 629 -26.48 -9.92 4.97
C LEU A 629 -27.67 -10.37 4.13
N ASP A 630 -28.37 -9.41 3.55
CA ASP A 630 -29.46 -9.63 2.60
C ASP A 630 -28.90 -10.09 1.23
N LEU A 631 -27.73 -9.57 0.84
CA LEU A 631 -27.05 -9.95 -0.40
C LEU A 631 -25.52 -9.96 -0.27
N ILE A 632 -24.89 -10.99 -0.82
CA ILE A 632 -23.46 -11.04 -1.12
C ILE A 632 -23.29 -11.08 -2.63
N LEU A 633 -22.67 -10.04 -3.18
CA LEU A 633 -22.29 -9.94 -4.59
C LEU A 633 -20.81 -10.29 -4.75
N ALA A 634 -20.49 -11.25 -5.61
CA ALA A 634 -19.12 -11.51 -6.05
C ALA A 634 -18.94 -11.12 -7.52
N ILE A 635 -17.90 -10.34 -7.82
CA ILE A 635 -17.44 -10.05 -9.17
C ILE A 635 -16.10 -10.73 -9.35
N GLU A 636 -16.09 -11.82 -10.12
CA GLU A 636 -15.00 -12.80 -10.09
C GLU A 636 -14.71 -13.36 -11.47
N THR A 637 -13.44 -13.68 -11.71
CA THR A 637 -13.00 -14.44 -12.88
C THR A 637 -13.08 -15.94 -12.62
N ARG A 638 -13.03 -16.36 -11.35
CA ARG A 638 -13.05 -17.76 -10.91
C ARG A 638 -13.94 -17.97 -9.69
N MET A 639 -14.46 -19.18 -9.51
CA MET A 639 -15.22 -19.55 -8.32
C MET A 639 -14.29 -19.66 -7.10
N SER A 640 -14.08 -18.54 -6.40
CA SER A 640 -13.29 -18.52 -5.17
C SER A 640 -14.05 -19.12 -3.98
N SER A 641 -13.32 -19.45 -2.91
CA SER A 641 -13.92 -19.94 -1.66
C SER A 641 -14.99 -18.99 -1.11
N SER A 642 -14.84 -17.68 -1.29
CA SER A 642 -15.83 -16.70 -0.87
C SER A 642 -16.97 -16.52 -1.87
N ALA A 643 -16.70 -16.58 -3.17
CA ALA A 643 -17.75 -16.59 -4.19
C ALA A 643 -18.70 -17.79 -4.02
N ALA A 644 -18.22 -18.91 -3.50
CA ALA A 644 -19.04 -20.07 -3.15
C ALA A 644 -20.16 -19.76 -2.12
N PHE A 645 -20.01 -18.69 -1.33
CA PHE A 645 -20.98 -18.20 -0.36
C PHE A 645 -21.78 -16.99 -0.86
N ALA A 646 -21.51 -16.50 -2.08
CA ALA A 646 -22.24 -15.39 -2.66
C ALA A 646 -23.68 -15.78 -3.02
N ASP A 647 -24.54 -14.78 -3.20
CA ASP A 647 -25.89 -14.97 -3.71
C ASP A 647 -25.94 -14.77 -5.21
N ILE A 648 -25.17 -13.80 -5.70
CA ILE A 648 -24.96 -13.48 -7.11
C ILE A 648 -23.47 -13.46 -7.40
N VAL A 649 -23.06 -14.17 -8.45
CA VAL A 649 -21.70 -14.13 -9.00
C VAL A 649 -21.76 -13.58 -10.41
N LEU A 650 -21.07 -12.47 -10.67
CA LEU A 650 -20.95 -11.85 -11.99
C LEU A 650 -19.61 -12.22 -12.63
N PRO A 651 -19.60 -12.73 -13.87
CA PRO A 651 -18.38 -13.15 -14.55
C PRO A 651 -17.57 -11.93 -15.01
N ALA A 652 -16.35 -11.80 -14.52
CA ALA A 652 -15.40 -10.78 -14.94
C ALA A 652 -14.43 -11.29 -16.02
N ALA A 653 -14.03 -10.41 -16.94
CA ALA A 653 -12.97 -10.68 -17.91
C ALA A 653 -11.62 -10.79 -17.20
N TRP A 654 -10.77 -11.71 -17.63
CA TRP A 654 -9.48 -11.94 -16.99
C TRP A 654 -8.35 -11.18 -17.71
N TYR A 655 -7.09 -11.51 -17.41
CA TYR A 655 -5.94 -10.90 -18.08
C TYR A 655 -5.94 -11.36 -19.53
N TYR A 656 -5.50 -10.50 -20.44
CA TYR A 656 -5.48 -10.72 -21.90
C TYR A 656 -6.87 -10.68 -22.57
N GLU A 657 -7.93 -10.44 -21.82
CA GLU A 657 -9.31 -10.30 -22.33
C GLU A 657 -9.89 -8.91 -22.13
N LYS A 658 -9.05 -7.97 -21.70
CA LYS A 658 -9.41 -6.58 -21.46
C LYS A 658 -8.17 -5.69 -21.52
N GLU A 659 -8.42 -4.43 -21.82
CA GLU A 659 -7.41 -3.37 -21.73
C GLU A 659 -7.21 -2.98 -20.26
N ASP A 660 -5.97 -2.99 -19.78
CA ASP A 660 -5.61 -2.54 -18.43
C ASP A 660 -4.11 -2.16 -18.34
N THR A 661 -3.70 -1.68 -17.19
CA THR A 661 -2.29 -1.44 -16.84
C THR A 661 -1.96 -2.04 -15.49
N THR A 662 -0.75 -2.58 -15.34
CA THR A 662 -0.27 -2.98 -14.02
C THR A 662 0.02 -1.77 -13.13
N ILE A 663 -0.02 -1.98 -11.82
CA ILE A 663 0.68 -1.13 -10.86
C ILE A 663 1.95 -1.86 -10.45
N THR A 664 3.03 -1.11 -10.29
CA THR A 664 4.32 -1.64 -9.82
C THR A 664 4.67 -1.05 -8.45
N PHE A 665 5.49 -1.74 -7.69
CA PHE A 665 6.16 -1.21 -6.49
C PHE A 665 7.55 -0.72 -6.86
N GLY A 666 8.13 0.13 -6.00
CA GLY A 666 9.43 0.78 -6.24
C GLY A 666 10.54 -0.18 -6.69
N MET A 667 10.50 -1.45 -6.27
CA MET A 667 11.48 -2.47 -6.69
C MET A 667 11.52 -2.72 -8.20
N ASN A 668 10.40 -2.61 -8.93
CA ASN A 668 10.39 -2.64 -10.39
C ASN A 668 9.95 -1.28 -10.94
N ARG A 669 10.76 -0.73 -11.83
CA ARG A 669 10.62 0.64 -12.34
C ARG A 669 9.67 0.77 -13.54
N ALA A 670 9.06 -0.33 -13.99
CA ALA A 670 8.19 -0.35 -15.17
C ALA A 670 6.73 -0.70 -14.84
N MET A 671 5.80 0.00 -15.49
CA MET A 671 4.41 -0.42 -15.62
C MET A 671 4.24 -1.12 -16.98
N ALA A 672 3.48 -2.21 -17.02
CA ALA A 672 3.18 -2.96 -18.23
C ALA A 672 1.74 -2.68 -18.71
N LEU A 673 1.60 -2.55 -20.03
CA LEU A 673 0.32 -2.51 -20.74
C LEU A 673 -0.24 -3.93 -20.88
N ILE A 674 -1.55 -4.06 -20.71
CA ILE A 674 -2.30 -5.28 -21.00
C ILE A 674 -3.31 -4.96 -22.08
N GLN A 675 -3.24 -5.67 -23.20
CA GLN A 675 -4.18 -5.55 -24.30
C GLN A 675 -5.12 -6.74 -24.36
N GLU A 676 -6.29 -6.54 -24.95
CA GLU A 676 -7.19 -7.61 -25.33
C GLU A 676 -6.57 -8.44 -26.48
N ALA A 677 -5.98 -9.58 -26.10
CA ALA A 677 -5.45 -10.58 -27.01
C ALA A 677 -6.58 -11.36 -27.69
N VAL A 678 -7.62 -11.69 -26.92
CA VAL A 678 -8.83 -12.42 -27.32
C VAL A 678 -10.05 -11.82 -26.58
N PRO A 679 -11.28 -11.89 -27.13
CA PRO A 679 -12.45 -11.39 -26.43
C PRO A 679 -12.73 -12.20 -25.15
N PRO A 680 -13.37 -11.59 -24.13
CA PRO A 680 -13.81 -12.30 -22.93
C PRO A 680 -14.59 -13.57 -23.26
N ARG A 681 -14.23 -14.70 -22.64
CA ARG A 681 -14.96 -15.97 -22.84
C ARG A 681 -16.33 -15.95 -22.17
N GLY A 682 -17.30 -16.59 -22.82
CA GLY A 682 -18.67 -16.72 -22.31
C GLY A 682 -19.40 -15.38 -22.34
N GLU A 683 -19.99 -15.02 -21.21
CA GLU A 683 -20.66 -13.73 -20.98
C GLU A 683 -19.85 -12.83 -20.03
N ALA A 684 -18.57 -13.14 -19.81
CA ALA A 684 -17.69 -12.33 -18.97
C ALA A 684 -17.54 -10.91 -19.54
N LYS A 685 -17.40 -9.92 -18.65
CA LYS A 685 -17.24 -8.50 -19.02
C LYS A 685 -16.09 -7.87 -18.25
N PRO A 686 -15.36 -6.89 -18.82
CA PRO A 686 -14.49 -6.03 -18.03
C PRO A 686 -15.27 -5.39 -16.88
N GLU A 687 -14.66 -5.29 -15.70
CA GLU A 687 -15.35 -4.85 -14.47
C GLU A 687 -15.91 -3.43 -14.61
N TRP A 688 -15.22 -2.56 -15.36
CA TRP A 688 -15.72 -1.23 -15.68
C TRP A 688 -17.09 -1.26 -16.38
N GLU A 689 -17.29 -2.19 -17.32
CA GLU A 689 -18.58 -2.38 -17.98
C GLU A 689 -19.63 -2.94 -17.02
N ILE A 690 -19.23 -3.83 -16.11
CA ILE A 690 -20.12 -4.35 -15.05
C ILE A 690 -20.62 -3.20 -14.18
N PHE A 691 -19.73 -2.31 -13.73
CA PHE A 691 -20.11 -1.15 -12.91
C PHE A 691 -20.98 -0.15 -13.67
N ALA A 692 -20.71 0.07 -14.96
CA ALA A 692 -21.54 0.92 -15.80
C ALA A 692 -22.95 0.33 -16.00
N ALA A 693 -23.04 -0.98 -16.25
CA ALA A 693 -24.31 -1.69 -16.38
C ALA A 693 -25.11 -1.67 -15.06
N LEU A 694 -24.44 -1.92 -13.93
CA LEU A 694 -25.06 -1.88 -12.61
C LEU A 694 -25.54 -0.46 -12.26
N SER A 695 -24.73 0.57 -12.52
CA SER A 695 -25.15 1.97 -12.32
C SER A 695 -26.41 2.33 -13.12
N ARG A 696 -26.48 1.90 -14.39
CA ARG A 696 -27.68 2.09 -15.22
C ARG A 696 -28.88 1.35 -14.65
N LYS A 697 -28.71 0.09 -14.25
CA LYS A 697 -29.81 -0.71 -13.69
C LYS A 697 -30.30 -0.16 -12.35
N ILE A 698 -29.42 0.29 -11.47
CA ILE A 698 -29.80 0.98 -10.22
C ILE A 698 -30.63 2.24 -10.55
N THR A 699 -30.22 3.04 -11.53
CA THR A 699 -30.97 4.24 -11.94
C THR A 699 -32.36 3.89 -12.48
N GLU A 700 -32.45 2.85 -13.32
CA GLU A 700 -33.70 2.34 -13.88
C GLU A 700 -34.64 1.87 -12.77
N ARG A 701 -34.18 0.97 -11.90
CA ARG A 701 -34.95 0.43 -10.77
C ARG A 701 -35.36 1.50 -9.78
N ALA A 702 -34.50 2.48 -9.49
CA ALA A 702 -34.83 3.62 -8.66
C ALA A 702 -36.00 4.42 -9.25
N ARG A 703 -35.99 4.70 -10.55
CA ARG A 703 -37.09 5.41 -11.23
C ARG A 703 -38.38 4.62 -11.22
N GLU A 704 -38.33 3.32 -11.48
CA GLU A 704 -39.50 2.44 -11.46
C GLU A 704 -40.12 2.33 -10.07
N ARG A 705 -39.29 2.38 -9.02
CA ARG A 705 -39.71 2.40 -7.61
C ARG A 705 -40.09 3.79 -7.09
N GLY A 706 -39.96 4.84 -7.91
CA GLY A 706 -40.26 6.22 -7.50
C GLY A 706 -39.23 6.83 -6.53
N LEU A 707 -38.01 6.28 -6.46
CA LEU A 707 -36.92 6.77 -5.62
C LEU A 707 -36.16 7.90 -6.33
N SER A 708 -36.38 9.14 -5.88
CA SER A 708 -35.76 10.35 -6.45
C SER A 708 -34.71 11.01 -5.56
N TRP A 709 -34.60 10.56 -4.31
CA TRP A 709 -33.63 11.02 -3.33
C TRP A 709 -33.28 9.87 -2.38
N TYR A 710 -32.12 9.97 -1.73
CA TYR A 710 -31.75 9.14 -0.59
C TYR A 710 -31.10 10.05 0.46
N ARG A 711 -31.11 9.63 1.73
CA ARG A 711 -30.36 10.32 2.77
C ARG A 711 -28.91 9.86 2.71
N ASP A 712 -28.02 10.77 2.36
CA ASP A 712 -26.59 10.48 2.39
C ASP A 712 -26.04 10.40 3.82
N ALA A 713 -24.75 10.10 3.91
CA ALA A 713 -24.02 9.92 5.15
C ALA A 713 -23.65 11.23 5.87
N SER A 714 -23.84 12.40 5.25
CA SER A 714 -23.34 13.70 5.71
C SER A 714 -24.33 14.52 6.52
#